data_AF-F9ED68-F1
#
_entry.id   AF-F9ED68-F1
#
_cell.length_a   1.000
_cell.length_b   1.000
_cell.length_c   1.000
_cell.angle_alpha   90.00
_cell.angle_beta   90.00
_cell.angle_gamma   90.00
#
_symmetry.space_group_name_H-M   'P 1'
#
loop_
_entity.id
_entity.type
_entity.pdbx_description
1 polymer ?
#
loop_
_entity_poly.entity_id
_entity_poly.type
_entity_poly.pdbx_seq_one_letter_code
_entity_poly.pdbx_strand_id
1 'polypeptide(L)'
;MDTQEQSTLPSYSPEEERLIIRNKAGVPVGIRPHRRWTPKSIAIWSVITVLGVLGWWMLAIVRGENVNTVWFVVTAVCTYVIGYRFYALYIQRRIMRPDDSNATPAERINNGRDFDPTHRVVLYGHHFAAIAGAGPLVGPVLAAQMGYLPGTLWIILGVVAAGAVQDMLVLFFSMRRGGRSLGQMATDEIGRIGGAVATIVVFVMLMIVLAVLAMVCVNALASSPWGVFSVGCTIPIAVCMGLWLRFVQPGRITQVSVVGFTILIGVIIGGRWVAQSSFGQHLHLSPTTLVWAMIVYGFLAAVLPVWVLLTPRDYLSTFMKVGTIVVLAAGILIVRPVVEMAAVSEFASNTDGPVFAGKLFPFLFITIACGALSGMHAMVSSGTSPKMIQKESQTRMIGYAGMLMESFVAIMALAAAVSLSPGIYFSMNTPTATMEKLAGPEVVDAQPCDTNNDPDHHCEELAATAVENLGVTDAHGNAMNPEWDSWDEAGNPTTYTGAEALTRLAGDVGEPNVVSRTGGAPTLSVGMAHILHQIGGGRTMMGFWYHFAIMFEALFILSAVDAVTRVARFQLSDALGNLFPKFRDPSWHVGAWATTGVVVTAWGSLLLMGVTDPRGGIQTLYPLFGIANQLIAAVALLVVTVMVVRKGYAKWAWIPAIPLVFDTAVTFVASWQKIFSSDPLVGYFQQHRNALAKLDTLTDPAAIDVQRAIVRNTMIQGTLSVVFLVMVAFIMVCALIRIVHTIRTGDTTTSEDPYQESNFYAPETMLTTRLQKKLVKEYEQVGDPDLIPGRSHAHAND
;
A
#
# COMPACT_ATOMS: atom_id res chain seq x y z
N MET A 1 39.36 26.49 31.10
CA MET A 1 39.00 27.81 30.55
C MET A 1 38.93 27.65 29.04
N ASP A 2 37.80 27.15 28.55
CA ASP A 2 37.52 27.10 27.11
C ASP A 2 36.39 28.09 26.85
N THR A 3 36.68 29.06 26.00
CA THR A 3 35.80 30.12 25.54
C THR A 3 34.51 29.52 24.98
N GLN A 4 33.41 29.63 25.73
CA GLN A 4 32.06 29.56 25.18
C GLN A 4 31.94 30.68 24.14
N GLU A 5 32.08 30.36 22.86
CA GLU A 5 31.48 31.17 21.80
C GLU A 5 29.98 31.24 22.12
N GLN A 6 29.52 32.36 22.69
CA GLN A 6 28.10 32.72 22.67
C GLN A 6 27.71 32.82 21.20
N SER A 7 27.19 31.73 20.64
CA SER A 7 26.69 31.71 19.28
C SER A 7 25.55 32.75 19.20
N THR A 8 25.82 33.89 18.58
CA THR A 8 24.81 34.93 18.41
C THR A 8 23.61 34.35 17.66
N LEU A 9 22.40 34.58 18.17
CA LEU A 9 21.17 34.14 17.53
C LEU A 9 21.13 34.58 16.05
N PRO A 10 20.56 33.78 15.14
CA PRO A 10 20.47 34.15 13.72
C PRO A 10 19.75 35.49 13.54
N SER A 11 20.32 36.39 12.74
CA SER A 11 19.65 37.66 12.41
C SER A 11 18.56 37.47 11.34
N TYR A 12 17.39 38.05 11.58
CA TYR A 12 16.24 38.04 10.66
C TYR A 12 15.98 39.42 10.06
N SER A 13 15.58 39.46 8.79
CA SER A 13 15.06 40.69 8.20
C SER A 13 13.66 41.02 8.77
N PRO A 14 13.19 42.28 8.72
CA PRO A 14 11.84 42.63 9.18
C PRO A 14 10.73 41.87 8.45
N GLU A 15 10.97 41.46 7.21
CA GLU A 15 10.04 40.61 6.45
C GLU A 15 10.08 39.15 6.93
N GLU A 16 11.28 38.61 7.20
CA GLU A 16 11.44 37.26 7.74
C GLU A 16 10.75 37.14 9.11
N GLU A 17 10.95 38.12 10.00
CA GLU A 17 10.39 38.12 11.35
C GLU A 17 8.85 38.10 11.34
N ARG A 18 8.22 38.81 10.40
CA ARG A 18 6.74 38.81 10.24
C ARG A 18 6.17 37.45 9.85
N LEU A 19 7.00 36.57 9.29
CA LEU A 19 6.62 35.22 8.91
C LEU A 19 6.82 34.22 10.05
N ILE A 20 7.61 34.53 11.07
CA ILE A 20 7.88 33.60 12.16
C ILE A 20 6.68 33.59 13.12
N ILE A 21 6.26 32.40 13.51
CA ILE A 21 5.30 32.19 14.60
C ILE A 21 6.14 31.86 15.84
N ARG A 22 5.99 32.65 16.90
CA ARG A 22 6.68 32.44 18.19
C ARG A 22 5.67 32.15 19.29
N ASN A 23 6.06 31.33 20.25
CA ASN A 23 5.27 31.12 21.47
C ASN A 23 5.50 32.27 22.48
N LYS A 24 4.81 32.22 23.63
CA LYS A 24 4.96 33.20 24.72
C LYS A 24 6.38 33.33 25.26
N ALA A 25 7.19 32.27 25.19
CA ALA A 25 8.59 32.27 25.61
C ALA A 25 9.54 32.83 24.53
N GLY A 26 9.00 33.26 23.38
CA GLY A 26 9.79 33.77 22.25
C GLY A 26 10.42 32.69 21.37
N VAL A 27 10.20 31.40 21.69
CA VAL A 27 10.71 30.27 20.92
C VAL A 27 9.98 30.19 19.58
N PRO A 28 10.69 30.03 18.45
CA PRO A 28 10.04 29.83 17.16
C PRO A 28 9.29 28.49 17.16
N VAL A 29 8.06 28.47 16.63
CA VAL A 29 7.22 27.26 16.60
C VAL A 29 6.67 26.95 15.21
N GLY A 30 6.69 27.90 14.29
CA GLY A 30 6.21 27.71 12.93
C GLY A 30 6.52 28.88 11.99
N ILE A 31 6.10 28.76 10.73
CA ILE A 31 6.24 29.81 9.72
C ILE A 31 4.88 30.06 9.06
N ARG A 32 4.48 31.32 8.95
CA ARG A 32 3.31 31.73 8.19
C ARG A 32 3.55 31.51 6.70
N PRO A 33 2.60 30.90 5.98
CA PRO A 33 2.79 30.59 4.56
C PRO A 33 2.95 31.86 3.73
N HIS A 34 4.12 32.02 3.10
CA HIS A 34 4.42 33.13 2.20
C HIS A 34 4.95 32.62 0.86
N ARG A 35 4.17 32.79 -0.21
CA ARG A 35 4.63 32.52 -1.58
C ARG A 35 3.95 33.47 -2.55
N ARG A 36 4.76 34.25 -3.27
CA ARG A 36 4.33 35.07 -4.40
C ARG A 36 4.58 34.31 -5.70
N TRP A 37 3.67 34.44 -6.66
CA TRP A 37 3.88 33.93 -8.01
C TRP A 37 4.94 34.78 -8.70
N THR A 38 6.04 34.15 -9.11
CA THR A 38 7.08 34.77 -9.93
C THR A 38 6.87 34.37 -11.39
N PRO A 39 7.30 35.18 -12.39
CA PRO A 39 7.21 34.80 -13.80
C PRO A 39 7.85 33.44 -14.10
N LYS A 40 9.00 33.15 -13.47
CA LYS A 40 9.65 31.83 -13.55
C LYS A 40 8.75 30.70 -13.03
N SER A 41 8.07 30.90 -11.90
CA SER A 41 7.13 29.91 -11.37
C SER A 41 5.98 29.71 -12.35
N ILE A 42 5.40 30.78 -12.90
CA ILE A 42 4.30 30.69 -13.87
C ILE A 42 4.74 29.87 -15.09
N ALA A 43 5.88 30.19 -15.69
CA ALA A 43 6.43 29.46 -16.83
C ALA A 43 6.63 27.96 -16.54
N ILE A 44 7.21 27.61 -15.38
CA ILE A 44 7.40 26.21 -14.97
C ILE A 44 6.04 25.49 -14.88
N TRP A 45 5.05 26.10 -14.24
CA TRP A 45 3.72 25.49 -14.11
C TRP A 45 3.01 25.38 -15.46
N SER A 46 3.17 26.35 -16.37
CA SER A 46 2.66 26.25 -17.74
C SER A 46 3.27 25.07 -18.50
N VAL A 47 4.58 24.86 -18.41
CA VAL A 47 5.26 23.71 -19.06
C VAL A 47 4.76 22.39 -18.48
N ILE A 48 4.65 22.26 -17.15
CA ILE A 48 4.12 21.06 -16.50
C ILE A 48 2.69 20.77 -16.96
N THR A 49 1.84 21.80 -17.05
CA THR A 49 0.47 21.63 -17.54
C THR A 49 0.43 21.20 -19.01
N VAL A 50 1.24 21.80 -19.88
CA VAL A 50 1.32 21.40 -21.30
C VAL A 50 1.78 19.95 -21.43
N LEU A 51 2.82 19.54 -20.71
CA LEU A 51 3.28 18.14 -20.70
C LEU A 51 2.22 17.17 -20.18
N GLY A 52 1.48 17.56 -19.14
CA GLY A 52 0.36 16.75 -18.63
C GLY A 52 -0.77 16.60 -19.65
N VAL A 53 -1.15 17.68 -20.34
CA VAL A 53 -2.17 17.65 -21.40
C VAL A 53 -1.70 16.77 -22.57
N LEU A 54 -0.45 16.91 -23.00
CA LEU A 54 0.14 16.07 -24.04
C LEU A 54 0.16 14.59 -23.62
N GLY A 55 0.55 14.30 -22.38
CA GLY A 55 0.54 12.93 -21.86
C GLY A 55 -0.86 12.30 -21.87
N TRP A 56 -1.87 13.02 -21.40
CA TRP A 56 -3.25 12.57 -21.48
C TRP A 56 -3.74 12.40 -22.92
N TRP A 57 -3.37 13.31 -23.83
CA TRP A 57 -3.68 13.19 -25.25
C TRP A 57 -3.11 11.89 -25.85
N MET A 58 -1.84 11.60 -25.57
CA MET A 58 -1.15 10.41 -26.06
C MET A 58 -1.76 9.12 -25.53
N LEU A 59 -2.16 9.06 -24.26
CA LEU A 59 -2.77 7.85 -23.67
C LEU A 59 -4.25 7.68 -24.05
N ALA A 60 -5.02 8.78 -24.05
CA ALA A 60 -6.47 8.70 -24.16
C ALA A 60 -6.99 8.78 -25.59
N ILE A 61 -6.27 9.41 -26.52
CA ILE A 61 -6.80 9.74 -27.86
C ILE A 61 -6.00 9.07 -28.97
N VAL A 62 -4.67 8.98 -28.83
CA VAL A 62 -3.85 8.28 -29.82
C VAL A 62 -4.14 6.78 -29.72
N ARG A 63 -4.52 6.20 -30.86
CA ARG A 63 -4.90 4.78 -31.02
C ARG A 63 -4.08 4.09 -32.13
N GLY A 64 -2.98 4.71 -32.59
CA GLY A 64 -2.06 4.19 -33.61
C GLY A 64 -0.67 3.83 -33.05
N GLU A 65 0.29 3.55 -33.94
CA GLU A 65 1.64 2.98 -33.70
C GLU A 65 2.24 3.25 -32.31
N ASN A 66 2.53 2.15 -31.60
CA ASN A 66 3.42 2.00 -30.45
C ASN A 66 3.32 3.11 -29.40
N VAL A 67 2.16 3.22 -28.72
CA VAL A 67 2.04 4.03 -27.50
C VAL A 67 3.10 3.55 -26.52
N ASN A 68 3.96 4.48 -26.13
CA ASN A 68 5.07 4.18 -25.25
C ASN A 68 4.68 4.32 -23.78
N THR A 69 5.20 3.43 -22.94
CA THR A 69 5.06 3.48 -21.48
C THR A 69 5.60 4.79 -20.86
N VAL A 70 6.49 5.53 -21.55
CA VAL A 70 6.93 6.89 -21.15
C VAL A 70 5.77 7.82 -20.83
N TRP A 71 4.67 7.74 -21.59
CA TRP A 71 3.54 8.63 -21.41
C TRP A 71 2.80 8.38 -20.09
N PHE A 72 2.85 7.17 -19.54
CA PHE A 72 2.31 6.85 -18.22
C PHE A 72 3.10 7.62 -17.14
N VAL A 73 4.43 7.58 -17.22
CA VAL A 73 5.33 8.29 -16.29
C VAL A 73 5.07 9.80 -16.35
N VAL A 74 5.09 10.38 -17.56
CA VAL A 74 4.91 11.83 -17.75
C VAL A 74 3.54 12.29 -17.26
N THR A 75 2.48 11.56 -17.62
CA THR A 75 1.09 11.90 -17.26
C THR A 75 0.89 11.83 -15.75
N ALA A 76 1.38 10.77 -15.10
CA ALA A 76 1.29 10.59 -13.65
C ALA A 76 2.03 11.72 -12.92
N VAL A 77 3.32 11.95 -13.23
CA VAL A 77 4.13 12.98 -12.56
C VAL A 77 3.52 14.38 -12.72
N CYS A 78 3.10 14.77 -13.94
CA CYS A 78 2.50 16.07 -14.17
C CYS A 78 1.19 16.24 -13.38
N THR A 79 0.32 15.23 -13.42
CA THR A 79 -0.97 15.28 -12.72
C THR A 79 -0.80 15.31 -11.20
N TYR A 80 0.12 14.53 -10.64
CA TYR A 80 0.41 14.50 -9.21
C TYR A 80 1.01 15.81 -8.70
N VAL A 81 1.95 16.40 -9.44
CA VAL A 81 2.57 17.67 -9.08
C VAL A 81 1.54 18.81 -9.09
N ILE A 82 0.60 18.81 -10.06
CA ILE A 82 -0.53 19.73 -10.12
C ILE A 82 -1.49 19.49 -8.93
N GLY A 83 -1.90 18.23 -8.70
CA GLY A 83 -2.80 17.84 -7.61
C GLY A 83 -2.26 18.27 -6.23
N TYR A 84 -0.99 17.97 -5.94
CA TYR A 84 -0.33 18.36 -4.71
C TYR A 84 -0.22 19.87 -4.54
N ARG A 85 0.06 20.60 -5.63
CA ARG A 85 0.28 22.06 -5.56
C ARG A 85 -1.01 22.83 -5.35
N PHE A 86 -2.05 22.48 -6.08
CA PHE A 86 -3.28 23.26 -6.16
C PHE A 86 -4.39 22.65 -5.31
N TYR A 87 -4.72 21.38 -5.53
CA TYR A 87 -5.85 20.73 -4.86
C TYR A 87 -5.56 20.41 -3.40
N ALA A 88 -4.42 19.79 -3.09
CA ALA A 88 -4.04 19.52 -1.69
C ALA A 88 -3.89 20.82 -0.87
N LEU A 89 -3.32 21.87 -1.46
CA LEU A 89 -3.22 23.18 -0.83
C LEU A 89 -4.59 23.85 -0.62
N TYR A 90 -5.51 23.67 -1.57
CA TYR A 90 -6.87 24.16 -1.45
C TYR A 90 -7.60 23.48 -0.28
N ILE A 91 -7.50 22.16 -0.15
CA ILE A 91 -8.06 21.41 0.97
C ILE A 91 -7.43 21.86 2.29
N GLN A 92 -6.09 22.00 2.34
CA GLN A 92 -5.39 22.48 3.53
C GLN A 92 -5.90 23.86 3.97
N ARG A 93 -6.13 24.78 3.04
CA ARG A 93 -6.61 26.15 3.36
C ARG A 93 -8.09 26.21 3.72
N ARG A 94 -8.92 25.38 3.12
CA ARG A 94 -10.38 25.44 3.29
C ARG A 94 -10.87 24.61 4.47
N ILE A 95 -10.34 23.39 4.63
CA ILE A 95 -10.77 22.41 5.63
C ILE A 95 -9.79 22.32 6.79
N MET A 96 -8.52 21.97 6.56
CA MET A 96 -7.58 21.63 7.65
C MET A 96 -7.21 22.84 8.50
N ARG A 97 -6.78 23.94 7.85
CA ARG A 97 -6.28 25.16 8.51
C ARG A 97 -5.26 24.85 9.62
N PRO A 98 -4.14 24.18 9.29
CA PRO A 98 -3.17 23.75 10.29
C PRO A 98 -2.60 24.94 11.06
N ASP A 99 -2.35 24.72 12.35
CA ASP A 99 -1.80 25.72 13.26
C ASP A 99 -0.55 25.15 13.97
N ASP A 100 0.62 25.62 13.55
CA ASP A 100 1.90 25.12 14.07
C ASP A 100 2.23 25.66 15.48
N SER A 101 1.46 26.62 16.02
CA SER A 101 1.58 27.02 17.43
C SER A 101 0.87 26.04 18.37
N ASN A 102 0.04 25.14 17.84
CA ASN A 102 -0.60 24.08 18.59
C ASN A 102 0.30 22.85 18.66
N ALA A 103 0.58 22.35 19.87
CA ALA A 103 1.37 21.14 20.07
C ALA A 103 0.64 19.93 19.48
N THR A 104 1.34 19.03 18.80
CA THR A 104 0.76 17.77 18.29
C THR A 104 0.74 16.70 19.39
N PRO A 105 -0.01 15.58 19.23
CA PRO A 105 0.01 14.50 20.21
C PRO A 105 1.41 13.91 20.43
N ALA A 106 2.24 13.89 19.38
CA ALA A 106 3.63 13.46 19.46
C ALA A 106 4.42 14.33 20.46
N GLU A 107 4.25 15.65 20.41
CA GLU A 107 4.90 16.60 21.32
C GLU A 107 4.32 16.54 22.74
N ARG A 108 2.99 16.49 22.88
CA ARG A 108 2.31 16.56 24.19
C ARG A 108 2.50 15.31 25.05
N ILE A 109 2.43 14.13 24.43
CA ILE A 109 2.48 12.84 25.14
C ILE A 109 3.92 12.32 25.21
N ASN A 110 4.67 12.44 24.12
CA ASN A 110 6.08 12.06 23.96
C ASN A 110 6.55 10.94 24.91
N ASN A 111 5.94 9.76 24.80
CA ASN A 111 6.19 8.65 25.74
C ASN A 111 7.38 7.77 25.33
N GLY A 112 8.08 8.13 24.25
CA GLY A 112 9.23 7.38 23.73
C GLY A 112 8.91 5.95 23.27
N ARG A 113 7.62 5.62 23.09
CA ARG A 113 7.14 4.28 22.73
C ARG A 113 6.25 4.31 21.50
N ASP A 114 5.05 4.86 21.66
CA ASP A 114 4.03 4.96 20.60
C ASP A 114 3.84 6.41 20.14
N PHE A 115 4.16 7.37 21.00
CA PHE A 115 4.19 8.80 20.70
C PHE A 115 5.62 9.30 20.79
N ASP A 116 6.17 9.69 19.64
CA ASP A 116 7.56 10.14 19.52
C ASP A 116 7.69 11.13 18.35
N PRO A 117 8.06 12.41 18.57
CA PRO A 117 8.25 13.41 17.53
C PRO A 117 9.30 12.98 16.49
N THR A 118 8.87 12.37 15.40
CA THR A 118 9.77 11.76 14.42
C THR A 118 10.14 12.76 13.33
N HIS A 119 11.43 12.86 12.98
CA HIS A 119 11.89 13.76 11.92
C HIS A 119 11.08 13.55 10.62
N ARG A 120 10.52 14.64 10.08
CA ARG A 120 9.57 14.62 8.93
C ARG A 120 9.95 13.73 7.73
N VAL A 121 11.24 13.61 7.40
CA VAL A 121 11.73 12.76 6.29
C VAL A 121 11.62 11.28 6.64
N VAL A 122 11.92 10.95 7.89
CA VAL A 122 11.80 9.60 8.44
C VAL A 122 10.32 9.25 8.57
N LEU A 123 9.49 10.18 9.06
CA LEU A 123 8.04 9.97 9.15
C LEU A 123 7.38 9.85 7.77
N TYR A 124 7.81 10.64 6.78
CA TYR A 124 7.36 10.46 5.40
C TYR A 124 7.70 9.06 4.88
N GLY A 125 8.94 8.59 5.12
CA GLY A 125 9.34 7.23 4.75
C GLY A 125 8.52 6.17 5.48
N HIS A 126 8.36 6.30 6.81
CA HIS A 126 7.50 5.40 7.58
C HIS A 126 6.07 5.36 7.03
N HIS A 127 5.45 6.53 6.85
CA HIS A 127 4.08 6.62 6.36
C HIS A 127 3.94 6.00 4.97
N PHE A 128 4.81 6.37 4.04
CA PHE A 128 4.85 5.79 2.70
C PHE A 128 5.07 4.28 2.74
N ALA A 129 6.03 3.79 3.53
CA ALA A 129 6.31 2.36 3.62
C ALA A 129 5.18 1.57 4.28
N ALA A 130 4.43 2.18 5.21
CA ALA A 130 3.29 1.57 5.88
C ALA A 130 2.04 1.51 5.00
N ILE A 131 1.82 2.49 4.12
CA ILE A 131 0.68 2.48 3.18
C ILE A 131 0.99 1.71 1.88
N ALA A 132 2.22 1.79 1.39
CA ALA A 132 2.66 1.07 0.20
C ALA A 132 2.98 -0.40 0.55
N GLY A 133 1.92 -1.22 0.57
CA GLY A 133 1.96 -2.69 0.67
C GLY A 133 1.96 -3.38 -0.70
N ALA A 134 1.41 -4.60 -0.79
CA ALA A 134 1.25 -5.34 -2.06
C ALA A 134 0.18 -4.74 -2.99
N GLY A 135 -0.89 -4.17 -2.43
CA GLY A 135 -2.03 -3.69 -3.21
C GLY A 135 -1.68 -2.77 -4.41
N PRO A 136 -0.85 -1.72 -4.27
CA PRO A 136 -0.48 -0.88 -5.41
C PRO A 136 0.42 -1.58 -6.43
N LEU A 137 1.06 -2.70 -6.09
CA LEU A 137 1.89 -3.48 -7.03
C LEU A 137 1.01 -4.50 -7.77
N VAL A 138 0.23 -5.27 -7.02
CA VAL A 138 -0.54 -6.40 -7.52
C VAL A 138 -1.83 -5.97 -8.23
N GLY A 139 -2.58 -5.04 -7.65
CA GLY A 139 -3.89 -4.63 -8.16
C GLY A 139 -3.85 -4.14 -9.62
N PRO A 140 -2.98 -3.17 -9.96
CA PRO A 140 -2.82 -2.69 -11.33
C PRO A 140 -2.39 -3.76 -12.31
N VAL A 141 -1.50 -4.67 -11.89
CA VAL A 141 -1.04 -5.79 -12.73
C VAL A 141 -2.22 -6.69 -13.05
N LEU A 142 -2.98 -7.17 -12.05
CA LEU A 142 -4.14 -8.02 -12.27
C LEU A 142 -5.22 -7.33 -13.13
N ALA A 143 -5.39 -6.02 -12.95
CA ALA A 143 -6.33 -5.21 -13.71
C ALA A 143 -5.92 -4.98 -15.18
N ALA A 144 -4.66 -5.26 -15.55
CA ALA A 144 -4.18 -5.11 -16.92
C ALA A 144 -4.98 -5.98 -17.91
N GLN A 145 -5.60 -7.08 -17.46
CA GLN A 145 -6.51 -7.89 -18.30
C GLN A 145 -7.66 -7.08 -18.92
N MET A 146 -8.05 -5.95 -18.31
CA MET A 146 -9.12 -5.06 -18.78
C MET A 146 -8.62 -3.95 -19.73
N GLY A 147 -7.35 -3.99 -20.10
CA GLY A 147 -6.63 -2.97 -20.84
C GLY A 147 -5.96 -1.92 -19.95
N TYR A 148 -5.05 -1.14 -20.54
CA TYR A 148 -4.24 -0.19 -19.77
C TYR A 148 -4.99 1.09 -19.39
N LEU A 149 -5.96 1.54 -20.19
CA LEU A 149 -6.54 2.88 -20.06
C LEU A 149 -7.47 3.03 -18.84
N PRO A 150 -8.41 2.10 -18.57
CA PRO A 150 -9.28 2.20 -17.40
C PRO A 150 -8.50 2.23 -16.08
N GLY A 151 -7.50 1.35 -15.95
CA GLY A 151 -6.62 1.30 -14.79
C GLY A 151 -5.84 2.60 -14.61
N THR A 152 -5.24 3.12 -15.70
CA THR A 152 -4.49 4.38 -15.68
C THR A 152 -5.35 5.57 -15.23
N LEU A 153 -6.59 5.67 -15.74
CA LEU A 153 -7.53 6.72 -15.35
C LEU A 153 -7.85 6.65 -13.86
N TRP A 154 -8.18 5.46 -13.36
CA TRP A 154 -8.54 5.29 -11.96
C TRP A 154 -7.35 5.52 -11.01
N ILE A 155 -6.17 5.01 -11.32
CA ILE A 155 -4.97 5.20 -10.50
C ILE A 155 -4.64 6.70 -10.39
N ILE A 156 -4.56 7.42 -11.52
CA ILE A 156 -4.14 8.83 -11.52
C ILE A 156 -5.23 9.77 -10.99
N LEU A 157 -6.46 9.64 -11.46
CA LEU A 157 -7.54 10.56 -11.07
C LEU A 157 -8.13 10.18 -9.71
N GLY A 158 -8.28 8.88 -9.44
CA GLY A 158 -8.78 8.36 -8.17
C GLY A 158 -7.89 8.75 -7.01
N VAL A 159 -6.56 8.68 -7.14
CA VAL A 159 -5.68 9.12 -6.05
C VAL A 159 -5.81 10.62 -5.76
N VAL A 160 -5.87 11.46 -6.79
CA VAL A 160 -5.89 12.92 -6.60
C VAL A 160 -7.21 13.36 -5.97
N ALA A 161 -8.32 12.77 -6.41
CA ALA A 161 -9.67 13.15 -5.99
C ALA A 161 -10.17 12.43 -4.73
N ALA A 162 -9.75 11.19 -4.51
CA ALA A 162 -10.24 10.31 -3.44
C ALA A 162 -9.15 9.90 -2.45
N GLY A 163 -8.19 9.05 -2.85
CA GLY A 163 -7.24 8.43 -1.93
C GLY A 163 -6.41 9.43 -1.13
N ALA A 164 -5.77 10.39 -1.81
CA ALA A 164 -4.90 11.37 -1.16
C ALA A 164 -5.71 12.37 -0.31
N VAL A 165 -6.98 12.61 -0.67
CA VAL A 165 -7.92 13.42 0.11
C VAL A 165 -8.28 12.71 1.41
N GLN A 166 -8.69 11.43 1.31
CA GLN A 166 -9.03 10.61 2.46
C GLN A 166 -7.85 10.54 3.42
N ASP A 167 -6.68 10.15 2.91
CA ASP A 167 -5.50 9.91 3.71
C ASP A 167 -5.04 11.17 4.47
N MET A 168 -4.94 12.30 3.76
CA MET A 168 -4.60 13.59 4.36
C MET A 168 -5.61 14.06 5.41
N LEU A 169 -6.92 13.90 5.16
CA LEU A 169 -7.96 14.36 6.08
C LEU A 169 -8.08 13.46 7.31
N VAL A 170 -8.02 12.13 7.14
CA VAL A 170 -8.03 11.18 8.25
C VAL A 170 -6.82 11.43 9.16
N LEU A 171 -5.63 11.62 8.58
CA LEU A 171 -4.42 11.94 9.32
C LEU A 171 -4.57 13.23 10.13
N PHE A 172 -5.11 14.28 9.51
CA PHE A 172 -5.34 15.56 10.18
C PHE A 172 -6.33 15.44 11.35
N PHE A 173 -7.48 14.82 11.11
CA PHE A 173 -8.53 14.73 12.12
C PHE A 173 -8.20 13.80 13.27
N SER A 174 -7.45 12.72 13.02
CA SER A 174 -6.94 11.83 14.06
C SER A 174 -5.87 12.53 14.90
N MET A 175 -4.92 13.24 14.28
CA MET A 175 -3.90 14.04 14.98
C MET A 175 -4.54 15.06 15.92
N ARG A 176 -5.59 15.77 15.49
CA ARG A 176 -6.32 16.73 16.33
C ARG A 176 -7.13 16.10 17.47
N ARG A 177 -7.17 14.77 17.58
CA ARG A 177 -7.89 13.98 18.59
C ARG A 177 -6.95 12.97 19.28
N GLY A 178 -5.72 13.38 19.57
CA GLY A 178 -4.76 12.54 20.29
C GLY A 178 -4.27 11.30 19.54
N GLY A 179 -4.48 11.21 18.23
CA GLY A 179 -4.18 10.00 17.44
C GLY A 179 -5.17 8.86 17.66
N ARG A 180 -6.46 9.17 17.86
CA ARG A 180 -7.55 8.20 17.98
C ARG A 180 -7.73 7.38 16.71
N SER A 181 -8.01 6.08 16.90
CA SER A 181 -8.32 5.14 15.81
C SER A 181 -9.62 5.51 15.08
N LEU A 182 -9.77 5.02 13.85
CA LEU A 182 -10.95 5.26 13.02
C LEU A 182 -12.27 4.85 13.71
N GLY A 183 -12.29 3.69 14.38
CA GLY A 183 -13.48 3.22 15.11
C GLY A 183 -13.86 4.12 16.30
N GLN A 184 -12.86 4.61 17.03
CA GLN A 184 -13.10 5.55 18.12
C GLN A 184 -13.61 6.90 17.60
N MET A 185 -13.02 7.41 16.51
CA MET A 185 -13.49 8.63 15.85
C MET A 185 -14.94 8.50 15.36
N ALA A 186 -15.33 7.34 14.84
CA ALA A 186 -16.73 7.08 14.49
C ALA A 186 -17.66 7.13 15.72
N THR A 187 -17.20 6.62 16.87
CA THR A 187 -17.95 6.68 18.14
C THR A 187 -18.14 8.09 18.64
N ASP A 188 -17.11 8.92 18.55
CA ASP A 188 -17.13 10.31 19.03
C ASP A 188 -17.99 11.22 18.13
N GLU A 189 -18.08 10.91 16.84
CA GLU A 189 -18.69 11.80 15.84
C GLU A 189 -20.07 11.37 15.35
N ILE A 190 -20.28 10.06 15.12
CA ILE A 190 -21.56 9.51 14.64
C ILE A 190 -22.47 9.15 15.84
N GLY A 191 -21.88 8.73 16.96
CA GLY A 191 -22.55 8.36 18.19
C GLY A 191 -22.23 6.92 18.62
N ARG A 192 -22.66 6.55 19.84
CA ARG A 192 -22.26 5.29 20.50
C ARG A 192 -22.64 4.04 19.71
N ILE A 193 -23.86 3.98 19.17
CA ILE A 193 -24.35 2.79 18.45
C ILE A 193 -23.62 2.65 17.11
N GLY A 194 -23.64 3.69 16.28
CA GLY A 194 -22.95 3.68 14.98
C GLY A 194 -21.43 3.44 15.13
N GLY A 195 -20.81 4.04 16.14
CA GLY A 195 -19.40 3.86 16.44
C GLY A 195 -19.01 2.48 16.95
N ALA A 196 -19.84 1.85 17.78
CA ALA A 196 -19.61 0.47 18.23
C ALA A 196 -19.65 -0.51 17.04
N VAL A 197 -20.65 -0.36 16.16
CA VAL A 197 -20.75 -1.16 14.93
C VAL A 197 -19.55 -0.90 14.02
N ALA A 198 -19.16 0.37 13.82
CA ALA A 198 -17.98 0.75 13.04
C ALA A 198 -16.69 0.14 13.60
N THR A 199 -16.51 0.17 14.91
CA THR A 199 -15.31 -0.37 15.57
C THR A 199 -15.17 -1.86 15.36
N ILE A 200 -16.26 -2.62 15.54
CA ILE A 200 -16.28 -4.08 15.35
C ILE A 200 -16.07 -4.44 13.87
N VAL A 201 -16.83 -3.83 12.97
CA VAL A 201 -16.78 -4.19 11.55
C VAL A 201 -15.43 -3.86 10.93
N VAL A 202 -14.87 -2.68 11.21
CA VAL A 202 -13.55 -2.27 10.72
C VAL A 202 -12.48 -3.21 11.28
N PHE A 203 -12.58 -3.62 12.55
CA PHE A 203 -11.62 -4.55 13.15
C PHE A 203 -11.64 -5.91 12.45
N VAL A 204 -12.82 -6.49 12.21
CA VAL A 204 -12.95 -7.80 11.52
C VAL A 204 -12.44 -7.70 10.08
N MET A 205 -12.82 -6.65 9.35
CA MET A 205 -12.32 -6.41 7.99
C MET A 205 -10.80 -6.27 7.96
N LEU A 206 -10.21 -5.58 8.95
CA LEU A 206 -8.77 -5.41 9.06
C LEU A 206 -8.02 -6.73 9.26
N MET A 207 -8.60 -7.69 10.01
CA MET A 207 -8.00 -9.01 10.21
C MET A 207 -7.95 -9.80 8.90
N ILE A 208 -8.99 -9.70 8.07
CA ILE A 208 -9.02 -10.31 6.73
C ILE A 208 -7.97 -9.66 5.84
N VAL A 209 -7.91 -8.32 5.84
CA VAL A 209 -6.93 -7.56 5.07
C VAL A 209 -5.50 -7.94 5.44
N LEU A 210 -5.18 -8.03 6.73
CA LEU A 210 -3.87 -8.47 7.22
C LEU A 210 -3.51 -9.89 6.78
N ALA A 211 -4.45 -10.83 6.93
CA ALA A 211 -4.21 -12.24 6.61
C ALA A 211 -3.94 -12.44 5.11
N VAL A 212 -4.68 -11.75 4.25
CA VAL A 212 -4.50 -11.81 2.79
C VAL A 212 -3.15 -11.20 2.38
N LEU A 213 -2.78 -10.05 2.96
CA LEU A 213 -1.48 -9.44 2.66
C LEU A 213 -0.32 -10.33 3.11
N ALA A 214 -0.39 -10.85 4.32
CA ALA A 214 0.64 -11.74 4.85
C ALA A 214 0.77 -13.04 4.01
N MET A 215 -0.34 -13.55 3.45
CA MET A 215 -0.32 -14.70 2.54
C MET A 215 0.50 -14.42 1.28
N VAL A 216 0.35 -13.25 0.65
CA VAL A 216 1.13 -12.92 -0.55
C VAL A 216 2.63 -12.93 -0.22
N CYS A 217 3.03 -12.41 0.95
CA CYS A 217 4.42 -12.47 1.41
C CYS A 217 4.90 -13.91 1.65
N VAL A 218 4.10 -14.74 2.31
CA VAL A 218 4.45 -16.15 2.55
C VAL A 218 4.66 -16.90 1.24
N ASN A 219 3.76 -16.74 0.27
CA ASN A 219 3.86 -17.42 -1.03
C ASN A 219 5.09 -16.94 -1.83
N ALA A 220 5.40 -15.64 -1.78
CA ALA A 220 6.60 -15.09 -2.41
C ALA A 220 7.90 -15.58 -1.76
N LEU A 221 7.92 -15.75 -0.43
CA LEU A 221 9.11 -16.17 0.30
C LEU A 221 9.31 -17.69 0.32
N ALA A 222 8.25 -18.49 0.30
CA ALA A 222 8.33 -19.96 0.38
C ALA A 222 9.13 -20.58 -0.78
N SER A 223 9.13 -19.93 -1.94
CA SER A 223 9.85 -20.37 -3.12
C SER A 223 11.25 -19.74 -3.27
N SER A 224 11.67 -18.85 -2.35
CA SER A 224 12.90 -18.07 -2.51
C SER A 224 13.75 -18.03 -1.23
N PRO A 225 14.73 -18.93 -1.05
CA PRO A 225 15.70 -18.88 0.05
C PRO A 225 16.49 -17.57 0.08
N TRP A 226 16.78 -17.02 -1.11
CA TRP A 226 17.39 -15.71 -1.27
C TRP A 226 16.52 -14.61 -0.65
N GLY A 227 15.22 -14.62 -0.95
CA GLY A 227 14.24 -13.71 -0.34
C GLY A 227 14.18 -13.84 1.17
N VAL A 228 14.08 -15.07 1.70
CA VAL A 228 14.02 -15.34 3.16
C VAL A 228 15.24 -14.78 3.89
N PHE A 229 16.45 -15.04 3.39
CA PHE A 229 17.69 -14.51 3.97
C PHE A 229 17.72 -12.99 3.98
N SER A 230 17.46 -12.38 2.81
CA SER A 230 17.61 -10.94 2.65
C SER A 230 16.58 -10.17 3.47
N VAL A 231 15.32 -10.61 3.47
CA VAL A 231 14.25 -10.05 4.29
C VAL A 231 14.55 -10.24 5.77
N GLY A 232 15.02 -11.44 6.17
CA GLY A 232 15.41 -11.74 7.54
C GLY A 232 16.51 -10.80 8.07
N CYS A 233 17.53 -10.53 7.26
CA CYS A 233 18.62 -9.61 7.60
C CYS A 233 18.17 -8.14 7.74
N THR A 234 17.03 -7.73 7.19
CA THR A 234 16.55 -6.35 7.38
C THR A 234 16.16 -6.04 8.84
N ILE A 235 15.74 -7.05 9.59
CA ILE A 235 15.35 -6.92 11.00
C ILE A 235 16.55 -6.51 11.88
N PRO A 236 17.67 -7.26 11.94
CA PRO A 236 18.82 -6.85 12.74
C PRO A 236 19.45 -5.55 12.23
N ILE A 237 19.49 -5.30 10.91
CA ILE A 237 19.99 -4.02 10.37
C ILE A 237 19.15 -2.86 10.92
N ALA A 238 17.82 -2.98 10.88
CA ALA A 238 16.92 -1.95 11.40
C ALA A 238 17.11 -1.72 12.91
N VAL A 239 17.23 -2.78 13.70
CA VAL A 239 17.50 -2.67 15.15
C VAL A 239 18.83 -1.95 15.41
N CYS A 240 19.90 -2.33 14.70
CA CYS A 240 21.19 -1.65 14.80
C CYS A 240 21.10 -0.17 14.40
N MET A 241 20.36 0.16 13.33
CA MET A 241 20.11 1.54 12.92
C MET A 241 19.33 2.32 13.99
N GLY A 242 18.28 1.73 14.57
CA GLY A 242 17.50 2.33 15.65
C GLY A 242 18.34 2.62 16.89
N LEU A 243 19.15 1.64 17.32
CA LEU A 243 20.08 1.79 18.44
C LEU A 243 21.18 2.83 18.17
N TRP A 244 21.72 2.88 16.94
CA TRP A 244 22.70 3.90 16.55
C TRP A 244 22.08 5.31 16.63
N LEU A 245 20.92 5.51 16.02
CA LEU A 245 20.21 6.78 16.02
C LEU A 245 19.78 7.22 17.43
N ARG A 246 19.57 6.27 18.34
CA ARG A 246 19.16 6.57 19.71
C ARG A 246 20.34 6.85 20.65
N PHE A 247 21.39 6.03 20.61
CA PHE A 247 22.44 6.02 21.63
C PHE A 247 23.84 6.44 21.14
N VAL A 248 24.16 6.26 19.85
CA VAL A 248 25.53 6.45 19.36
C VAL A 248 25.73 7.83 18.72
N GLN A 249 24.91 8.17 17.72
CA GLN A 249 24.97 9.49 17.06
C GLN A 249 23.57 10.01 16.77
N PRO A 250 22.90 10.56 17.79
CA PRO A 250 21.58 11.11 17.62
C PRO A 250 21.55 12.27 16.63
N GLY A 251 20.53 12.29 15.76
CA GLY A 251 20.35 13.33 14.74
C GLY A 251 21.11 13.14 13.41
N ARG A 252 22.09 12.22 13.33
CA ARG A 252 22.85 11.95 12.08
C ARG A 252 22.18 10.93 11.15
N ILE A 253 20.92 11.20 10.83
CA ILE A 253 20.04 10.32 10.04
C ILE A 253 20.71 9.86 8.75
N THR A 254 21.29 10.78 7.97
CA THR A 254 21.89 10.48 6.66
C THR A 254 23.04 9.47 6.73
N GLN A 255 23.89 9.53 7.78
CA GLN A 255 25.04 8.61 7.91
C GLN A 255 24.55 7.19 8.18
N VAL A 256 23.65 7.03 9.15
CA VAL A 256 23.06 5.73 9.50
C VAL A 256 22.30 5.14 8.31
N SER A 257 21.59 5.97 7.54
CA SER A 257 20.90 5.54 6.32
C SER A 257 21.85 5.03 5.24
N VAL A 258 22.95 5.74 4.96
CA VAL A 258 23.91 5.33 3.94
C VAL A 258 24.56 4.00 4.32
N VAL A 259 24.93 3.83 5.60
CA VAL A 259 25.50 2.58 6.09
C VAL A 259 24.47 1.44 6.02
N GLY A 260 23.26 1.64 6.55
CA GLY A 260 22.19 0.65 6.51
C GLY A 260 21.84 0.23 5.09
N PHE A 261 21.72 1.19 4.16
CA PHE A 261 21.48 0.91 2.75
C PHE A 261 22.62 0.14 2.09
N THR A 262 23.87 0.51 2.36
CA THR A 262 25.04 -0.19 1.81
C THR A 262 25.11 -1.64 2.29
N ILE A 263 24.88 -1.87 3.58
CA ILE A 263 24.81 -3.22 4.16
C ILE A 263 23.67 -4.01 3.52
N LEU A 264 22.49 -3.38 3.34
CA LEU A 264 21.35 -4.04 2.73
C LEU A 264 21.63 -4.45 1.28
N ILE A 265 22.20 -3.57 0.45
CA ILE A 265 22.64 -3.93 -0.90
C ILE A 265 23.67 -5.06 -0.88
N GLY A 266 24.62 -5.03 0.06
CA GLY A 266 25.58 -6.12 0.26
C GLY A 266 24.92 -7.46 0.61
N VAL A 267 23.92 -7.45 1.49
CA VAL A 267 23.12 -8.62 1.86
C VAL A 267 22.34 -9.16 0.67
N ILE A 268 21.76 -8.27 -0.14
CA ILE A 268 20.98 -8.64 -1.33
C ILE A 268 21.89 -9.32 -2.35
N ILE A 269 23.04 -8.72 -2.67
CA ILE A 269 24.01 -9.31 -3.60
C ILE A 269 24.54 -10.63 -3.03
N GLY A 270 24.86 -10.66 -1.73
CA GLY A 270 25.35 -11.85 -1.05
C GLY A 270 24.33 -12.97 -0.89
N GLY A 271 23.04 -12.64 -0.94
CA GLY A 271 21.93 -13.59 -0.80
C GLY A 271 21.92 -14.66 -1.89
N ARG A 272 22.43 -14.35 -3.09
CA ARG A 272 22.61 -15.34 -4.16
C ARG A 272 23.61 -16.44 -3.76
N TRP A 273 24.76 -16.06 -3.19
CA TRP A 273 25.76 -17.02 -2.74
C TRP A 273 25.25 -17.86 -1.56
N VAL A 274 24.48 -17.24 -0.66
CA VAL A 274 23.86 -17.94 0.47
C VAL A 274 22.82 -18.95 -0.03
N ALA A 275 21.96 -18.57 -0.98
CA ALA A 275 20.94 -19.45 -1.54
C ALA A 275 21.54 -20.66 -2.27
N GLN A 276 22.70 -20.49 -2.93
CA GLN A 276 23.41 -21.57 -3.61
C GLN A 276 24.30 -22.43 -2.68
N SER A 277 24.50 -22.00 -1.43
CA SER A 277 25.31 -22.74 -0.45
C SER A 277 24.51 -23.85 0.24
N SER A 278 25.20 -24.73 0.98
CA SER A 278 24.55 -25.73 1.85
C SER A 278 23.66 -25.12 2.93
N PHE A 279 23.89 -23.85 3.30
CA PHE A 279 23.03 -23.11 4.20
C PHE A 279 21.69 -22.71 3.54
N GLY A 280 21.67 -22.54 2.21
CA GLY A 280 20.47 -22.24 1.44
C GLY A 280 19.37 -23.30 1.58
N GLN A 281 19.74 -24.58 1.73
CA GLN A 281 18.79 -25.67 1.97
C GLN A 281 18.00 -25.50 3.28
N HIS A 282 18.62 -24.91 4.32
CA HIS A 282 17.95 -24.64 5.59
C HIS A 282 17.02 -23.42 5.52
N LEU A 283 17.17 -22.59 4.49
CA LEU A 283 16.35 -21.41 4.23
C LEU A 283 15.17 -21.69 3.30
N HIS A 284 15.07 -22.90 2.73
CA HIS A 284 13.84 -23.42 2.13
C HIS A 284 12.82 -23.75 3.23
N LEU A 285 12.14 -22.71 3.70
CA LEU A 285 11.11 -22.83 4.72
C LEU A 285 9.77 -23.18 4.08
N SER A 286 9.05 -24.16 4.65
CA SER A 286 7.70 -24.45 4.22
C SER A 286 6.79 -23.24 4.44
N PRO A 287 5.71 -23.08 3.64
CA PRO A 287 4.74 -22.01 3.83
C PRO A 287 4.20 -21.95 5.27
N THR A 288 3.94 -23.10 5.90
CA THR A 288 3.43 -23.17 7.28
C THR A 288 4.46 -22.68 8.31
N THR A 289 5.75 -22.97 8.13
CA THR A 289 6.81 -22.43 8.99
C THR A 289 6.94 -20.92 8.84
N LEU A 290 6.82 -20.39 7.61
CA LEU A 290 6.81 -18.95 7.36
C LEU A 290 5.61 -18.24 8.00
N VAL A 291 4.43 -18.87 8.04
CA VAL A 291 3.26 -18.34 8.77
C VAL A 291 3.59 -18.15 10.25
N TRP A 292 4.15 -19.18 10.91
CA TRP A 292 4.53 -19.07 12.32
C TRP A 292 5.62 -18.03 12.56
N ALA A 293 6.61 -17.94 11.67
CA ALA A 293 7.62 -16.89 11.72
C ALA A 293 6.99 -15.49 11.62
N MET A 294 6.01 -15.30 10.73
CA MET A 294 5.29 -14.04 10.56
C MET A 294 4.44 -13.67 11.78
N ILE A 295 3.79 -14.65 12.41
CA ILE A 295 3.02 -14.47 13.66
C ILE A 295 3.95 -14.01 14.78
N VAL A 296 5.07 -14.72 15.00
CA VAL A 296 6.06 -14.35 16.03
C VAL A 296 6.64 -12.97 15.74
N TYR A 297 7.03 -12.71 14.49
CA TYR A 297 7.52 -11.41 14.06
C TYR A 297 6.49 -10.30 14.31
N GLY A 298 5.24 -10.47 13.87
CA GLY A 298 4.18 -9.47 14.01
C GLY A 298 3.88 -9.14 15.48
N PHE A 299 3.95 -10.13 16.38
CA PHE A 299 3.84 -9.90 17.81
C PHE A 299 4.98 -9.04 18.35
N LEU A 300 6.23 -9.42 18.07
CA LEU A 300 7.42 -8.68 18.53
C LEU A 300 7.41 -7.25 17.96
N ALA A 301 7.14 -7.12 16.67
CA ALA A 301 7.16 -5.86 15.95
C ALA A 301 6.09 -4.89 16.47
N ALA A 302 4.87 -5.36 16.80
CA ALA A 302 3.81 -4.50 17.33
C ALA A 302 3.99 -4.11 18.81
N VAL A 303 4.76 -4.90 19.59
CA VAL A 303 5.01 -4.66 21.02
C VAL A 303 6.20 -3.73 21.26
N LEU A 304 7.25 -3.85 20.44
CA LEU A 304 8.47 -3.06 20.57
C LEU A 304 8.19 -1.56 20.39
N PRO A 305 9.00 -0.67 21.01
CA PRO A 305 8.91 0.76 20.76
C PRO A 305 9.10 1.09 19.28
N VAL A 306 8.37 2.10 18.80
CA VAL A 306 8.32 2.46 17.37
C VAL A 306 9.71 2.80 16.82
N TRP A 307 10.55 3.49 17.59
CA TRP A 307 11.91 3.86 17.20
C TRP A 307 12.91 2.69 17.12
N VAL A 308 12.63 1.54 17.74
CA VAL A 308 13.57 0.39 17.78
C VAL A 308 13.56 -0.36 16.47
N LEU A 309 12.37 -0.66 15.95
CA LEU A 309 12.22 -1.53 14.77
C LEU A 309 11.41 -0.85 13.67
N LEU A 310 10.17 -0.43 13.96
CA LEU A 310 9.22 0.05 12.95
C LEU A 310 9.80 1.22 12.14
N THR A 311 10.17 2.32 12.81
CA THR A 311 10.70 3.52 12.16
C THR A 311 12.00 3.29 11.39
N PRO A 312 13.07 2.70 11.96
CA PRO A 312 14.33 2.50 11.23
C PRO A 312 14.18 1.49 10.09
N ARG A 313 13.37 0.43 10.27
CA ARG A 313 13.10 -0.56 9.23
C ARG A 313 12.33 0.05 8.07
N ASP A 314 11.24 0.75 8.34
CA ASP A 314 10.42 1.37 7.31
C ASP A 314 11.18 2.48 6.59
N TYR A 315 12.06 3.18 7.29
CA TYR A 315 12.92 4.17 6.68
C TYR A 315 14.00 3.53 5.78
N LEU A 316 14.63 2.44 6.23
CA LEU A 316 15.56 1.66 5.41
C LEU A 316 14.86 1.10 4.17
N SER A 317 13.68 0.50 4.35
CA SER A 317 12.90 -0.04 3.25
C SER A 317 12.51 1.07 2.29
N THR A 318 12.10 2.26 2.76
CA THR A 318 11.77 3.42 1.90
C THR A 318 12.85 3.75 0.88
N PHE A 319 14.13 3.69 1.24
CA PHE A 319 15.22 3.94 0.28
C PHE A 319 15.22 2.91 -0.85
N MET A 320 15.00 1.64 -0.53
CA MET A 320 14.80 0.62 -1.55
C MET A 320 13.50 0.84 -2.32
N LYS A 321 12.40 1.12 -1.62
CA LYS A 321 11.06 1.31 -2.18
C LYS A 321 11.07 2.41 -3.26
N VAL A 322 11.49 3.61 -2.87
CA VAL A 322 11.56 4.77 -3.76
C VAL A 322 12.70 4.60 -4.76
N GLY A 323 13.85 4.09 -4.33
CA GLY A 323 15.02 3.90 -5.20
C GLY A 323 14.75 2.98 -6.38
N THR A 324 14.24 1.78 -6.13
CA THR A 324 13.89 0.81 -7.19
C THR A 324 12.86 1.38 -8.16
N ILE A 325 11.86 2.08 -7.65
CA ILE A 325 10.79 2.65 -8.48
C ILE A 325 11.31 3.82 -9.34
N VAL A 326 12.23 4.62 -8.80
CA VAL A 326 12.92 5.66 -9.59
C VAL A 326 13.83 5.03 -10.65
N VAL A 327 14.53 3.94 -10.33
CA VAL A 327 15.34 3.19 -11.30
C VAL A 327 14.47 2.58 -12.41
N LEU A 328 13.32 2.00 -12.06
CA LEU A 328 12.35 1.50 -13.02
C LEU A 328 11.76 2.63 -13.89
N ALA A 329 11.40 3.76 -13.29
CA ALA A 329 10.91 4.92 -14.04
C ALA A 329 11.96 5.46 -15.01
N ALA A 330 13.21 5.62 -14.56
CA ALA A 330 14.32 5.99 -15.42
C ALA A 330 14.53 4.96 -16.53
N GLY A 331 14.35 3.68 -16.22
CA GLY A 331 14.44 2.61 -17.18
C GLY A 331 13.39 2.66 -18.26
N ILE A 332 12.14 2.92 -17.90
CA ILE A 332 11.05 3.18 -18.86
C ILE A 332 11.39 4.37 -19.77
N LEU A 333 11.98 5.44 -19.23
CA LEU A 333 12.37 6.62 -20.03
C LEU A 333 13.49 6.34 -21.03
N ILE A 334 14.41 5.42 -20.71
CA ILE A 334 15.57 5.05 -21.53
C ILE A 334 15.19 3.99 -22.55
N VAL A 335 14.62 2.88 -22.10
CA VAL A 335 14.24 1.72 -22.92
C VAL A 335 13.06 2.06 -23.81
N ARG A 336 12.12 2.86 -23.30
CA ARG A 336 10.89 3.23 -23.99
C ARG A 336 10.12 1.99 -24.46
N PRO A 337 9.69 1.10 -23.55
CA PRO A 337 8.95 -0.08 -23.96
C PRO A 337 7.59 0.30 -24.55
N VAL A 338 7.21 -0.45 -25.59
CA VAL A 338 5.91 -0.35 -26.24
C VAL A 338 4.86 -0.98 -25.33
N VAL A 339 3.63 -0.45 -25.40
CA VAL A 339 2.48 -1.03 -24.71
C VAL A 339 1.85 -2.07 -25.62
N GLU A 340 1.92 -3.34 -25.21
CA GLU A 340 1.40 -4.49 -25.96
C GLU A 340 -0.08 -4.78 -25.63
N MET A 341 -0.54 -4.33 -24.46
CA MET A 341 -1.92 -4.52 -24.04
C MET A 341 -2.87 -3.50 -24.68
N ALA A 342 -4.06 -3.94 -25.10
CA ALA A 342 -5.05 -3.03 -25.67
C ALA A 342 -5.47 -1.91 -24.70
N ALA A 343 -5.93 -0.77 -25.24
CA ALA A 343 -6.41 0.35 -24.41
C ALA A 343 -7.59 -0.06 -23.53
N VAL A 344 -8.55 -0.76 -24.12
CA VAL A 344 -9.66 -1.42 -23.43
C VAL A 344 -9.81 -2.77 -24.09
N SER A 345 -9.72 -3.86 -23.33
CA SER A 345 -9.91 -5.22 -23.85
C SER A 345 -11.39 -5.62 -23.81
N GLU A 346 -11.70 -6.73 -24.46
CA GLU A 346 -13.01 -7.39 -24.49
C GLU A 346 -13.46 -7.77 -23.07
N PHE A 347 -12.52 -8.18 -22.20
CA PHE A 347 -12.76 -8.48 -20.78
C PHE A 347 -13.23 -7.28 -19.95
N ALA A 348 -13.10 -6.04 -20.45
CA ALA A 348 -13.72 -4.89 -19.77
C ALA A 348 -15.26 -4.95 -19.78
N SER A 349 -15.85 -5.65 -20.75
CA SER A 349 -17.30 -5.66 -21.02
C SER A 349 -18.02 -6.95 -20.59
N ASN A 350 -17.27 -8.04 -20.37
CA ASN A 350 -17.79 -9.37 -20.02
C ASN A 350 -17.34 -9.80 -18.60
N THR A 351 -17.75 -11.00 -18.17
CA THR A 351 -17.37 -11.58 -16.86
C THR A 351 -16.35 -12.71 -16.98
N ASP A 352 -15.91 -13.03 -18.20
CA ASP A 352 -15.11 -14.20 -18.55
C ASP A 352 -13.60 -13.98 -18.42
N GLY A 353 -13.18 -12.88 -17.78
CA GLY A 353 -11.77 -12.56 -17.52
C GLY A 353 -11.03 -13.72 -16.83
N PRO A 354 -9.96 -14.27 -17.41
CA PRO A 354 -9.30 -15.48 -16.90
C PRO A 354 -8.43 -15.20 -15.67
N VAL A 355 -8.00 -13.95 -15.44
CA VAL A 355 -7.23 -13.56 -14.25
C VAL A 355 -8.17 -13.33 -13.07
N PHE A 356 -9.27 -12.61 -13.30
CA PHE A 356 -10.37 -12.50 -12.35
C PHE A 356 -11.71 -12.27 -13.07
N ALA A 357 -12.78 -12.79 -12.49
CA ALA A 357 -14.12 -12.65 -13.04
C ALA A 357 -14.76 -11.30 -12.69
N GLY A 358 -15.38 -10.66 -13.68
CA GLY A 358 -16.20 -9.46 -13.50
C GLY A 358 -15.99 -8.39 -14.56
N LYS A 359 -17.02 -7.57 -14.78
CA LYS A 359 -16.96 -6.42 -15.69
C LYS A 359 -16.15 -5.27 -15.10
N LEU A 360 -15.70 -4.33 -15.95
CA LEU A 360 -14.96 -3.13 -15.54
C LEU A 360 -15.62 -2.42 -14.36
N PHE A 361 -16.91 -2.07 -14.47
CA PHE A 361 -17.67 -1.58 -13.32
C PHE A 361 -18.45 -2.73 -12.69
N PRO A 362 -18.27 -3.01 -11.38
CA PRO A 362 -17.47 -2.26 -10.39
C PRO A 362 -16.06 -2.85 -10.15
N PHE A 363 -15.71 -3.99 -10.74
CA PHE A 363 -14.58 -4.80 -10.26
C PHE A 363 -13.20 -4.17 -10.48
N LEU A 364 -12.99 -3.36 -11.52
CA LEU A 364 -11.73 -2.64 -11.71
C LEU A 364 -11.37 -1.80 -10.48
N PHE A 365 -12.35 -1.08 -9.93
CA PHE A 365 -12.19 -0.17 -8.79
C PHE A 365 -12.01 -0.91 -7.46
N ILE A 366 -12.44 -2.16 -7.39
CA ILE A 366 -12.20 -3.05 -6.23
C ILE A 366 -10.83 -3.71 -6.33
N THR A 367 -10.43 -4.15 -7.53
CA THR A 367 -9.14 -4.78 -7.80
C THR A 367 -7.99 -3.78 -7.61
N ILE A 368 -8.13 -2.58 -8.17
CA ILE A 368 -7.21 -1.46 -7.95
C ILE A 368 -7.73 -0.62 -6.77
N ALA A 369 -7.80 -1.21 -5.58
CA ALA A 369 -8.09 -0.44 -4.38
C ALA A 369 -6.85 0.40 -4.00
N CYS A 370 -5.80 -0.23 -3.48
CA CYS A 370 -4.55 0.46 -3.17
C CYS A 370 -3.87 1.03 -4.43
N GLY A 371 -3.20 2.17 -4.29
CA GLY A 371 -2.74 3.01 -5.41
C GLY A 371 -3.75 4.07 -5.90
N ALA A 372 -5.05 3.92 -5.61
CA ALA A 372 -6.08 4.91 -5.95
C ALA A 372 -6.92 5.35 -4.73
N LEU A 373 -7.48 4.40 -3.98
CA LEU A 373 -8.27 4.62 -2.77
C LEU A 373 -8.19 3.39 -1.86
N SER A 374 -7.81 3.54 -0.60
CA SER A 374 -7.59 2.39 0.28
C SER A 374 -8.02 2.65 1.71
N GLY A 375 -8.81 1.73 2.27
CA GLY A 375 -9.24 1.79 3.66
C GLY A 375 -8.12 1.46 4.64
N MET A 376 -7.20 0.57 4.28
CA MET A 376 -6.01 0.29 5.10
C MET A 376 -5.18 1.55 5.37
N HIS A 377 -5.09 2.48 4.41
CA HIS A 377 -4.28 3.69 4.62
C HIS A 377 -4.94 4.62 5.64
N ALA A 378 -6.29 4.69 5.65
CA ALA A 378 -7.01 5.38 6.71
C ALA A 378 -6.71 4.79 8.10
N MET A 379 -6.42 3.49 8.19
CA MET A 379 -5.99 2.87 9.45
C MET A 379 -4.60 3.36 9.86
N VAL A 380 -3.62 3.38 8.95
CA VAL A 380 -2.28 3.94 9.22
C VAL A 380 -2.36 5.43 9.60
N SER A 381 -3.16 6.20 8.85
CA SER A 381 -3.41 7.63 9.06
C SER A 381 -4.18 7.95 10.33
N SER A 382 -4.95 7.02 10.90
CA SER A 382 -5.61 7.21 12.18
C SER A 382 -4.93 6.50 13.36
N GLY A 383 -3.88 5.71 13.12
CA GLY A 383 -3.31 4.82 14.12
C GLY A 383 -1.86 5.11 14.50
N THR A 384 -0.93 5.13 13.54
CA THR A 384 0.51 5.27 13.80
C THR A 384 1.02 6.68 13.48
N SER A 385 0.85 7.11 12.23
CA SER A 385 1.37 8.39 11.73
C SER A 385 0.94 9.64 12.52
N PRO A 386 -0.31 9.78 13.01
CA PRO A 386 -0.71 10.96 13.79
C PRO A 386 0.00 11.05 15.15
N LYS A 387 0.57 9.94 15.66
CA LYS A 387 1.29 9.88 16.94
C LYS A 387 2.77 10.25 16.82
N MET A 388 3.28 10.40 15.61
CA MET A 388 4.68 10.73 15.33
C MET A 388 4.89 12.10 14.68
N ILE A 389 3.81 12.76 14.25
CA ILE A 389 3.88 14.00 13.49
C ILE A 389 4.36 15.17 14.33
N GLN A 390 5.35 15.89 13.81
CA GLN A 390 6.01 16.99 14.51
C GLN A 390 5.17 18.27 14.50
N LYS A 391 4.53 18.58 13.35
CA LYS A 391 3.76 19.80 13.13
C LYS A 391 2.56 19.56 12.25
N GLU A 392 1.47 20.28 12.50
CA GLU A 392 0.22 20.12 11.74
C GLU A 392 0.39 20.48 10.26
N SER A 393 1.25 21.45 9.94
CA SER A 393 1.54 21.81 8.55
C SER A 393 2.17 20.68 7.74
N GLN A 394 2.81 19.71 8.40
CA GLN A 394 3.42 18.56 7.74
C GLN A 394 2.40 17.53 7.24
N THR A 395 1.15 17.56 7.71
CA THR A 395 0.12 16.57 7.35
C THR A 395 -0.11 16.48 5.84
N ARG A 396 -0.07 17.62 5.13
CA ARG A 396 -0.20 17.63 3.67
C ARG A 396 0.96 16.90 2.98
N MET A 397 2.17 17.06 3.49
CA MET A 397 3.35 16.40 2.92
C MET A 397 3.34 14.90 3.24
N ILE A 398 2.97 14.51 4.46
CA ILE A 398 3.01 13.12 4.89
C ILE A 398 1.89 12.32 4.22
N GLY A 399 0.62 12.73 4.40
CA GLY A 399 -0.52 11.98 3.87
C GLY A 399 -0.65 12.14 2.35
N TYR A 400 -0.99 13.35 1.88
CA TYR A 400 -1.30 13.56 0.46
C TYR A 400 -0.14 13.17 -0.46
N ALA A 401 1.10 13.58 -0.16
CA ALA A 401 2.24 13.21 -1.02
C ALA A 401 2.72 11.77 -0.82
N GLY A 402 2.47 11.15 0.34
CA GLY A 402 2.69 9.72 0.55
C GLY A 402 1.81 8.89 -0.37
N MET A 403 0.50 9.19 -0.38
CA MET A 403 -0.47 8.52 -1.25
C MET A 403 -0.19 8.76 -2.74
N LEU A 404 0.26 9.95 -3.16
CA LEU A 404 0.69 10.18 -4.54
C LEU A 404 1.90 9.34 -4.94
N MET A 405 2.86 9.13 -4.03
CA MET A 405 4.02 8.29 -4.30
C MET A 405 3.62 6.83 -4.45
N GLU A 406 2.70 6.33 -3.64
CA GLU A 406 2.14 4.99 -3.79
C GLU A 406 1.37 4.82 -5.12
N SER A 407 0.61 5.83 -5.53
CA SER A 407 -0.04 5.81 -6.84
C SER A 407 0.96 5.81 -7.99
N PHE A 408 2.11 6.49 -7.83
CA PHE A 408 3.21 6.41 -8.78
C PHE A 408 3.79 4.98 -8.87
N VAL A 409 3.91 4.29 -7.74
CA VAL A 409 4.27 2.86 -7.71
C VAL A 409 3.27 2.03 -8.52
N ALA A 410 1.97 2.29 -8.35
CA ALA A 410 0.91 1.61 -9.10
C ALA A 410 0.97 1.86 -10.62
N ILE A 411 1.33 3.07 -11.05
CA ILE A 411 1.55 3.35 -12.47
C ILE A 411 2.80 2.64 -13.00
N MET A 412 3.88 2.54 -12.23
CA MET A 412 5.06 1.78 -12.66
C MET A 412 4.75 0.29 -12.77
N ALA A 413 3.96 -0.26 -11.85
CA ALA A 413 3.55 -1.66 -11.88
C ALA A 413 2.65 -1.96 -13.09
N LEU A 414 1.68 -1.07 -13.37
CA LEU A 414 0.86 -1.17 -14.58
C LEU A 414 1.72 -1.08 -15.84
N ALA A 415 2.63 -0.10 -15.93
CA ALA A 415 3.50 0.11 -17.09
C ALA A 415 4.39 -1.11 -17.36
N ALA A 416 4.94 -1.74 -16.31
CA ALA A 416 5.75 -2.96 -16.44
C ALA A 416 4.92 -4.18 -16.87
N ALA A 417 3.66 -4.29 -16.44
CA ALA A 417 2.79 -5.39 -16.85
C ALA A 417 2.31 -5.26 -18.29
N VAL A 418 1.91 -4.06 -18.72
CA VAL A 418 1.38 -3.82 -20.07
C VAL A 418 2.45 -3.76 -21.15
N SER A 419 3.74 -3.75 -20.77
CA SER A 419 4.87 -3.91 -21.70
C SER A 419 5.25 -5.37 -21.95
N LEU A 420 4.65 -6.33 -21.24
CA LEU A 420 4.84 -7.74 -21.52
C LEU A 420 3.87 -8.18 -22.63
N SER A 421 4.28 -9.18 -23.41
CA SER A 421 3.37 -9.87 -24.33
C SER A 421 2.10 -10.31 -23.58
N PRO A 422 0.88 -10.03 -24.11
CA PRO A 422 -0.36 -10.44 -23.48
C PRO A 422 -0.43 -11.94 -23.21
N GLY A 423 0.16 -12.77 -24.08
CA GLY A 423 0.21 -14.22 -23.89
C GLY A 423 1.01 -14.62 -22.65
N ILE A 424 2.20 -14.03 -22.46
CA ILE A 424 3.00 -14.23 -21.24
C ILE A 424 2.22 -13.76 -20.01
N TYR A 425 1.60 -12.57 -20.09
CA TYR A 425 0.79 -12.02 -19.00
C TYR A 425 -0.34 -12.98 -18.58
N PHE A 426 -1.11 -13.53 -19.52
CA PHE A 426 -2.21 -14.45 -19.19
C PHE A 426 -1.68 -15.80 -18.67
N SER A 427 -0.64 -16.37 -19.27
CA SER A 427 -0.03 -17.62 -18.78
C SER A 427 0.46 -17.52 -17.33
N MET A 428 0.95 -16.35 -16.92
CA MET A 428 1.42 -16.13 -15.54
C MET A 428 0.29 -15.87 -14.54
N ASN A 429 -0.72 -15.08 -14.92
CA ASN A 429 -1.73 -14.56 -14.00
C ASN A 429 -3.03 -15.38 -13.94
N THR A 430 -3.23 -16.34 -14.86
CA THR A 430 -4.40 -17.23 -14.84
C THR A 430 -4.16 -18.41 -13.88
N PRO A 431 -5.09 -18.69 -12.95
CA PRO A 431 -4.99 -19.85 -12.07
C PRO A 431 -5.00 -21.17 -12.84
N THR A 432 -4.27 -22.18 -12.35
CA THR A 432 -4.13 -23.50 -13.00
C THR A 432 -5.48 -24.13 -13.34
N ALA A 433 -6.43 -24.11 -12.40
CA ALA A 433 -7.78 -24.64 -12.63
C ALA A 433 -8.55 -23.94 -13.77
N THR A 434 -8.30 -22.65 -13.98
CA THR A 434 -8.88 -21.90 -15.11
C THR A 434 -8.18 -22.26 -16.42
N MET A 435 -6.85 -22.43 -16.40
CA MET A 435 -6.11 -22.85 -17.59
C MET A 435 -6.50 -24.26 -18.04
N GLU A 436 -6.62 -25.23 -17.12
CA GLU A 436 -7.08 -26.58 -17.43
C GLU A 436 -8.46 -26.56 -18.11
N LYS A 437 -9.37 -25.71 -17.62
CA LYS A 437 -10.69 -25.54 -18.21
C LYS A 437 -10.63 -24.95 -19.64
N LEU A 438 -9.72 -24.02 -19.89
CA LEU A 438 -9.56 -23.36 -21.19
C LEU A 438 -8.82 -24.25 -22.21
N ALA A 439 -7.82 -25.01 -21.77
CA ALA A 439 -7.06 -25.94 -22.61
C ALA A 439 -7.92 -27.14 -23.04
N GLY A 440 -8.86 -27.58 -22.20
CA GLY A 440 -9.75 -28.70 -22.48
C GLY A 440 -9.19 -30.04 -22.01
N PRO A 441 -10.07 -31.06 -21.84
CA PRO A 441 -9.72 -32.33 -21.19
C PRO A 441 -8.64 -33.11 -21.93
N GLU A 442 -8.62 -33.07 -23.27
CA GLU A 442 -7.63 -33.80 -24.07
C GLU A 442 -6.20 -33.32 -23.80
N VAL A 443 -5.99 -32.00 -23.64
CA VAL A 443 -4.69 -31.41 -23.36
C VAL A 443 -4.27 -31.66 -21.92
N VAL A 444 -5.22 -31.55 -20.99
CA VAL A 444 -4.99 -31.85 -19.56
C VAL A 444 -4.59 -33.30 -19.35
N ASP A 445 -5.23 -34.24 -20.04
CA ASP A 445 -4.92 -35.67 -19.95
C ASP A 445 -3.57 -36.01 -20.60
N ALA A 446 -3.21 -35.31 -21.68
CA ALA A 446 -1.93 -35.50 -22.38
C ALA A 446 -0.75 -34.89 -21.62
N GLN A 447 -0.94 -33.74 -20.98
CA GLN A 447 0.07 -33.01 -20.21
C GLN A 447 -0.51 -32.51 -18.88
N PRO A 448 -0.63 -33.40 -17.88
CA PRO A 448 -1.16 -33.03 -16.58
C PRO A 448 -0.21 -32.07 -15.86
N CYS A 449 -0.69 -30.88 -15.56
CA CYS A 449 0.03 -29.87 -14.80
C CYS A 449 -0.11 -30.14 -13.29
N ASP A 450 0.83 -30.87 -12.67
CA ASP A 450 0.85 -31.03 -11.20
C ASP A 450 1.74 -29.98 -10.52
N THR A 451 1.12 -28.85 -10.17
CA THR A 451 1.76 -27.75 -9.42
C THR A 451 2.15 -28.09 -7.98
N ASN A 452 1.77 -29.26 -7.44
CA ASN A 452 1.98 -29.61 -6.02
C ASN A 452 3.07 -30.67 -5.79
N ASN A 453 3.36 -31.54 -6.77
CA ASN A 453 4.28 -32.68 -6.58
C ASN A 453 5.42 -32.78 -7.61
N ASP A 454 5.43 -31.98 -8.68
CA ASP A 454 6.48 -32.06 -9.70
C ASP A 454 7.46 -30.87 -9.61
N PRO A 455 8.75 -31.09 -9.28
CA PRO A 455 9.74 -30.02 -9.26
C PRO A 455 10.02 -29.41 -10.65
N ASP A 456 9.72 -30.10 -11.75
CA ASP A 456 10.09 -29.67 -13.12
C ASP A 456 8.95 -28.97 -13.90
N HIS A 457 7.72 -28.90 -13.35
CA HIS A 457 6.59 -28.08 -13.82
C HIS A 457 6.44 -27.91 -15.34
N HIS A 458 6.09 -28.98 -16.07
CA HIS A 458 5.78 -28.87 -17.50
C HIS A 458 4.32 -28.46 -17.73
N CYS A 459 4.01 -27.18 -17.49
CA CYS A 459 2.67 -26.61 -17.71
C CYS A 459 2.62 -25.63 -18.90
N GLU A 460 3.73 -25.47 -19.62
CA GLU A 460 3.91 -24.46 -20.66
C GLU A 460 3.02 -24.73 -21.88
N GLU A 461 2.87 -25.98 -22.33
CA GLU A 461 1.99 -26.28 -23.46
C GLU A 461 0.51 -26.15 -23.07
N LEU A 462 0.15 -26.55 -21.84
CA LEU A 462 -1.19 -26.34 -21.30
C LEU A 462 -1.51 -24.84 -21.25
N ALA A 463 -0.57 -24.01 -20.80
CA ALA A 463 -0.72 -22.56 -20.74
C ALA A 463 -0.79 -21.92 -22.14
N ALA A 464 0.07 -22.35 -23.07
CA ALA A 464 0.06 -21.85 -24.44
C ALA A 464 -1.29 -22.15 -25.13
N THR A 465 -1.78 -23.39 -25.01
CA THR A 465 -3.06 -23.80 -25.57
C THR A 465 -4.24 -23.08 -24.91
N ALA A 466 -4.20 -22.91 -23.57
CA ALA A 466 -5.22 -22.16 -22.86
C ALA A 466 -5.30 -20.70 -23.32
N VAL A 467 -4.15 -20.05 -23.57
CA VAL A 467 -4.06 -18.67 -24.05
C VAL A 467 -4.59 -18.55 -25.48
N GLU A 468 -4.24 -19.49 -26.37
CA GLU A 468 -4.77 -19.52 -27.74
C GLU A 468 -6.30 -19.64 -27.74
N ASN A 469 -6.85 -20.46 -26.84
CA ASN A 469 -8.28 -20.67 -26.66
C ASN A 469 -9.03 -19.51 -25.98
N LEU A 470 -8.33 -18.46 -25.50
CA LEU A 470 -9.00 -17.28 -24.92
C LEU A 470 -9.84 -16.54 -25.96
N GLY A 471 -9.47 -16.62 -27.24
CA GLY A 471 -10.20 -15.97 -28.33
C GLY A 471 -10.20 -14.44 -28.25
N VAL A 472 -9.14 -13.85 -27.67
CA VAL A 472 -8.98 -12.40 -27.46
C VAL A 472 -7.80 -11.90 -28.30
N THR A 473 -7.88 -10.65 -28.73
CA THR A 473 -6.82 -10.02 -29.55
C THR A 473 -5.90 -9.12 -28.73
N ASP A 474 -4.64 -9.00 -29.14
CA ASP A 474 -3.67 -8.05 -28.57
C ASP A 474 -3.99 -6.59 -28.98
N ALA A 475 -3.14 -5.62 -28.59
CA ALA A 475 -3.31 -4.21 -29.00
C ALA A 475 -3.27 -4.00 -30.53
N HIS A 476 -2.79 -4.99 -31.29
CA HIS A 476 -2.57 -4.95 -32.73
C HIS A 476 -3.62 -5.77 -33.52
N GLY A 477 -4.54 -6.46 -32.84
CA GLY A 477 -5.57 -7.28 -33.45
C GLY A 477 -5.11 -8.71 -33.79
N ASN A 478 -3.93 -9.13 -33.33
CA ASN A 478 -3.42 -10.49 -33.55
C ASN A 478 -3.97 -11.47 -32.50
N ALA A 479 -4.02 -12.76 -32.85
CA ALA A 479 -4.36 -13.81 -31.90
C ALA A 479 -3.30 -13.89 -30.79
N MET A 480 -3.75 -14.03 -29.54
CA MET A 480 -2.84 -14.12 -28.40
C MET A 480 -2.02 -15.41 -28.45
N ASN A 481 -0.71 -15.25 -28.52
CA ASN A 481 0.28 -16.30 -28.31
C ASN A 481 1.32 -15.79 -27.31
N PRO A 482 1.83 -16.62 -26.38
CA PRO A 482 2.98 -16.23 -25.57
C PRO A 482 4.18 -15.90 -26.47
N GLU A 483 4.73 -14.71 -26.35
CA GLU A 483 5.92 -14.28 -27.09
C GLU A 483 6.97 -13.74 -26.13
N TRP A 484 8.23 -14.13 -26.32
CA TRP A 484 9.34 -13.70 -25.48
C TRP A 484 10.62 -13.48 -26.28
N ASP A 485 11.16 -12.26 -26.20
CA ASP A 485 12.46 -11.93 -26.77
C ASP A 485 13.58 -12.41 -25.85
N SER A 486 14.43 -13.30 -26.36
CA SER A 486 15.60 -13.84 -25.67
C SER A 486 16.77 -13.96 -26.64
N TRP A 487 17.74 -14.83 -26.33
CA TRP A 487 18.94 -15.06 -27.14
C TRP A 487 19.12 -16.54 -27.43
N ASP A 488 19.51 -16.86 -28.66
CA ASP A 488 19.88 -18.21 -29.07
C ASP A 488 21.19 -18.69 -28.39
N GLU A 489 21.57 -19.95 -28.64
CA GLU A 489 22.81 -20.54 -28.11
C GLU A 489 24.09 -19.82 -28.60
N ALA A 490 24.01 -19.11 -29.74
CA ALA A 490 25.08 -18.31 -30.29
C ALA A 490 25.11 -16.87 -29.75
N GLY A 491 24.13 -16.47 -28.93
CA GLY A 491 23.99 -15.15 -28.34
C GLY A 491 23.31 -14.11 -29.24
N ASN A 492 22.67 -14.50 -30.34
CA ASN A 492 21.89 -13.61 -31.18
C ASN A 492 20.48 -13.43 -30.60
N PRO A 493 19.90 -12.22 -30.68
CA PRO A 493 18.53 -11.98 -30.23
C PRO A 493 17.52 -12.71 -31.11
N THR A 494 16.63 -13.47 -30.47
CA THR A 494 15.60 -14.30 -31.12
C THR A 494 14.30 -14.23 -30.32
N THR A 495 13.18 -14.09 -31.02
CA THR A 495 11.84 -14.15 -30.43
C THR A 495 11.34 -15.59 -30.41
N TYR A 496 10.96 -16.08 -29.24
CA TYR A 496 10.36 -17.39 -29.03
C TYR A 496 8.85 -17.25 -28.88
N THR A 497 8.11 -18.28 -29.29
CA THR A 497 6.64 -18.29 -29.26
C THR A 497 6.07 -19.53 -28.58
N GLY A 498 4.87 -19.44 -28.00
CA GLY A 498 4.15 -20.55 -27.39
C GLY A 498 4.84 -21.09 -26.12
N ALA A 499 4.82 -22.42 -25.95
CA ALA A 499 5.41 -23.09 -24.78
C ALA A 499 6.92 -22.86 -24.65
N GLU A 500 7.64 -22.76 -25.78
CA GLU A 500 9.07 -22.46 -25.75
C GLU A 500 9.34 -21.07 -25.19
N ALA A 501 8.50 -20.07 -25.50
CA ALA A 501 8.63 -18.73 -24.93
C ALA A 501 8.59 -18.74 -23.40
N LEU A 502 7.65 -19.50 -22.82
CA LEU A 502 7.51 -19.65 -21.38
C LEU A 502 8.70 -20.37 -20.75
N THR A 503 9.20 -21.41 -21.42
CA THR A 503 10.38 -22.17 -20.98
C THR A 503 11.64 -21.30 -20.99
N ARG A 504 11.83 -20.51 -22.06
CA ARG A 504 12.97 -19.58 -22.19
C ARG A 504 12.90 -18.47 -21.16
N LEU A 505 11.71 -17.89 -20.96
CA LEU A 505 11.47 -16.89 -19.93
C LEU A 505 11.84 -17.43 -18.54
N ALA A 506 11.37 -18.62 -18.18
CA ALA A 506 11.70 -19.27 -16.91
C ALA A 506 13.22 -19.43 -16.73
N GLY A 507 13.90 -19.91 -17.77
CA GLY A 507 15.36 -20.03 -17.78
C GLY A 507 16.10 -18.69 -17.63
N ASP A 508 15.66 -17.64 -18.30
CA ASP A 508 16.30 -16.32 -18.26
C ASP A 508 16.14 -15.62 -16.90
N VAL A 509 14.99 -15.79 -16.24
CA VAL A 509 14.76 -15.26 -14.88
C VAL A 509 15.33 -16.18 -13.79
N GLY A 510 15.74 -17.39 -14.14
CA GLY A 510 16.34 -18.36 -13.24
C GLY A 510 15.33 -19.06 -12.33
N GLU A 511 14.12 -19.28 -12.82
CA GLU A 511 13.05 -20.01 -12.14
C GLU A 511 12.73 -21.31 -12.88
N PRO A 512 12.26 -22.37 -12.18
CA PRO A 512 11.86 -23.61 -12.84
C PRO A 512 10.63 -23.41 -13.74
N ASN A 513 9.73 -22.50 -13.36
CA ASN A 513 8.54 -22.15 -14.13
C ASN A 513 8.10 -20.71 -13.84
N VAL A 514 7.25 -20.19 -14.73
CA VAL A 514 6.59 -18.88 -14.58
C VAL A 514 5.06 -18.96 -14.71
N VAL A 515 4.55 -20.12 -15.12
CA VAL A 515 3.14 -20.38 -15.40
C VAL A 515 2.31 -20.45 -14.11
N SER A 516 1.12 -19.84 -14.10
CA SER A 516 0.20 -19.79 -12.94
C SER A 516 0.82 -19.30 -11.63
N ARG A 517 1.90 -18.51 -11.68
CA ARG A 517 2.40 -17.77 -10.51
C ARG A 517 1.52 -16.53 -10.29
N THR A 518 0.26 -16.80 -9.93
CA THR A 518 -0.80 -15.79 -9.80
C THR A 518 -0.52 -14.80 -8.67
N GLY A 519 -1.25 -13.67 -8.70
CA GLY A 519 -1.14 -12.62 -7.69
C GLY A 519 -0.28 -11.44 -8.09
N GLY A 520 0.03 -11.26 -9.38
CA GLY A 520 0.62 -10.04 -9.95
C GLY A 520 2.09 -9.77 -9.63
N ALA A 521 2.56 -10.23 -8.46
CA ALA A 521 3.93 -10.09 -7.98
C ALA A 521 4.99 -10.65 -8.96
N PRO A 522 4.83 -11.88 -9.47
CA PRO A 522 5.82 -12.48 -10.36
C PRO A 522 5.82 -11.80 -11.73
N THR A 523 4.65 -11.39 -12.21
CA THR A 523 4.46 -10.65 -13.46
C THR A 523 5.13 -9.28 -13.41
N LEU A 524 4.97 -8.54 -12.31
CA LEU A 524 5.70 -7.29 -12.07
C LEU A 524 7.21 -7.55 -12.08
N SER A 525 7.65 -8.63 -11.43
CA SER A 525 9.07 -8.98 -11.33
C SER A 525 9.66 -9.31 -12.71
N VAL A 526 8.93 -10.03 -13.56
CA VAL A 526 9.31 -10.27 -14.97
C VAL A 526 9.34 -8.96 -15.75
N GLY A 527 8.30 -8.13 -15.67
CA GLY A 527 8.25 -6.84 -16.38
C GLY A 527 9.38 -5.90 -15.97
N MET A 528 9.66 -5.80 -14.67
CA MET A 528 10.76 -5.01 -14.15
C MET A 528 12.12 -5.58 -14.60
N ALA A 529 12.33 -6.90 -14.55
CA ALA A 529 13.54 -7.52 -15.06
C ALA A 529 13.72 -7.29 -16.56
N HIS A 530 12.64 -7.40 -17.33
CA HIS A 530 12.61 -7.17 -18.77
C HIS A 530 12.98 -5.72 -19.13
N ILE A 531 12.63 -4.73 -18.31
CA ILE A 531 13.04 -3.33 -18.53
C ILE A 531 14.47 -3.09 -18.03
N LEU A 532 14.81 -3.57 -16.84
CA LEU A 532 16.07 -3.20 -16.18
C LEU A 532 17.31 -3.89 -16.74
N HIS A 533 17.19 -5.12 -17.26
CA HIS A 533 18.33 -5.81 -17.87
C HIS A 533 18.87 -5.09 -19.11
N GLN A 534 18.02 -4.34 -19.82
CA GLN A 534 18.39 -3.58 -21.03
C GLN A 534 19.23 -2.33 -20.71
N ILE A 535 19.15 -1.81 -19.48
CA ILE A 535 19.89 -0.61 -19.05
C ILE A 535 21.22 -0.98 -18.41
N GLY A 536 21.26 -2.11 -17.69
CA GLY A 536 22.42 -2.52 -16.94
C GLY A 536 22.46 -4.02 -16.69
N GLY A 537 23.58 -4.65 -17.09
CA GLY A 537 23.92 -6.02 -16.72
C GLY A 537 23.68 -7.09 -17.79
N GLY A 538 22.98 -6.77 -18.89
CA GLY A 538 22.72 -7.69 -19.99
C GLY A 538 21.99 -8.97 -19.56
N ARG A 539 22.06 -9.99 -20.41
CA ARG A 539 21.39 -11.30 -20.20
C ARG A 539 21.61 -11.90 -18.82
N THR A 540 22.85 -11.87 -18.32
CA THR A 540 23.24 -12.51 -17.06
C THR A 540 22.61 -11.90 -15.80
N MET A 541 22.04 -10.71 -15.91
CA MET A 541 21.46 -9.98 -14.78
C MET A 541 19.94 -10.02 -14.74
N MET A 542 19.27 -10.66 -15.70
CA MET A 542 17.80 -10.75 -15.71
C MET A 542 17.29 -11.49 -14.46
N GLY A 543 17.83 -12.67 -14.15
CA GLY A 543 17.51 -13.37 -12.92
C GLY A 543 17.83 -12.60 -11.64
N PHE A 544 18.90 -11.78 -11.64
CA PHE A 544 19.18 -10.87 -10.52
C PHE A 544 18.07 -9.84 -10.35
N TRP A 545 17.65 -9.17 -11.43
CA TRP A 545 16.59 -8.16 -11.38
C TRP A 545 15.23 -8.75 -10.99
N TYR A 546 14.94 -9.97 -11.45
CA TYR A 546 13.74 -10.71 -11.09
C TYR A 546 13.67 -11.00 -9.57
N HIS A 547 14.72 -11.64 -9.03
CA HIS A 547 14.78 -11.96 -7.60
C HIS A 547 14.85 -10.70 -6.73
N PHE A 548 15.53 -9.65 -7.22
CA PHE A 548 15.53 -8.34 -6.59
C PHE A 548 14.12 -7.74 -6.51
N ALA A 549 13.31 -7.86 -7.58
CA ALA A 549 11.92 -7.39 -7.61
C ALA A 549 11.01 -8.16 -6.63
N ILE A 550 11.11 -9.49 -6.59
CA ILE A 550 10.33 -10.33 -5.65
C ILE A 550 10.64 -9.93 -4.21
N MET A 551 11.92 -9.83 -3.87
CA MET A 551 12.34 -9.47 -2.52
C MET A 551 11.95 -8.03 -2.17
N PHE A 552 12.09 -7.10 -3.13
CA PHE A 552 11.60 -5.73 -3.00
C PHE A 552 10.12 -5.70 -2.63
N GLU A 553 9.29 -6.51 -3.28
CA GLU A 553 7.87 -6.61 -2.98
C GLU A 553 7.61 -7.25 -1.60
N ALA A 554 8.31 -8.33 -1.25
CA ALA A 554 8.18 -8.94 0.06
C ALA A 554 8.49 -7.94 1.20
N LEU A 555 9.48 -7.06 1.00
CA LEU A 555 9.77 -5.97 1.93
C LEU A 555 8.63 -4.95 2.02
N PHE A 556 7.92 -4.68 0.92
CA PHE A 556 6.72 -3.83 0.95
C PHE A 556 5.66 -4.41 1.85
N ILE A 557 5.34 -5.68 1.65
CA ILE A 557 4.28 -6.37 2.36
C ILE A 557 4.60 -6.46 3.86
N LEU A 558 5.83 -6.82 4.20
CA LEU A 558 6.23 -6.99 5.60
C LEU A 558 6.20 -5.66 6.37
N SER A 559 6.47 -4.51 5.73
CA SER A 559 6.28 -3.18 6.36
C SER A 559 4.79 -2.88 6.62
N ALA A 560 3.92 -3.18 5.65
CA ALA A 560 2.48 -2.99 5.81
C ALA A 560 1.88 -3.89 6.92
N VAL A 561 2.27 -5.17 6.96
CA VAL A 561 1.81 -6.12 7.99
C VAL A 561 2.18 -5.64 9.41
N ASP A 562 3.40 -5.13 9.60
CA ASP A 562 3.87 -4.58 10.88
C ASP A 562 3.04 -3.36 11.32
N ALA A 563 2.98 -2.34 10.45
CA ALA A 563 2.26 -1.11 10.74
C ALA A 563 0.78 -1.39 11.04
N VAL A 564 0.13 -2.24 10.23
CA VAL A 564 -1.30 -2.53 10.39
C VAL A 564 -1.58 -3.43 11.59
N THR A 565 -0.70 -4.36 11.94
CA THR A 565 -0.82 -5.14 13.20
C THR A 565 -0.78 -4.21 14.42
N ARG A 566 0.11 -3.21 14.41
CA ARG A 566 0.15 -2.19 15.46
C ARG A 566 -1.10 -1.32 15.48
N VAL A 567 -1.65 -0.93 14.33
CA VAL A 567 -2.91 -0.19 14.28
C VAL A 567 -4.08 -1.01 14.81
N ALA A 568 -4.17 -2.29 14.42
CA ALA A 568 -5.20 -3.20 14.93
C ALA A 568 -5.14 -3.34 16.46
N ARG A 569 -3.92 -3.39 17.03
CA ARG A 569 -3.71 -3.32 18.49
C ARG A 569 -4.31 -2.05 19.09
N PHE A 570 -4.04 -0.88 18.50
CA PHE A 570 -4.60 0.38 18.98
C PHE A 570 -6.12 0.40 18.89
N GLN A 571 -6.68 -0.05 17.78
CA GLN A 571 -8.14 -0.10 17.61
C GLN A 571 -8.79 -1.04 18.63
N LEU A 572 -8.20 -2.21 18.89
CA LEU A 572 -8.70 -3.12 19.91
C LEU A 572 -8.55 -2.53 21.32
N SER A 573 -7.43 -1.86 21.60
CA SER A 573 -7.19 -1.19 22.89
C SER A 573 -8.19 -0.06 23.13
N ASP A 574 -8.48 0.76 22.12
CA ASP A 574 -9.49 1.82 22.17
C ASP A 574 -10.89 1.24 22.40
N ALA A 575 -11.23 0.17 21.68
CA ALA A 575 -12.52 -0.53 21.81
C ALA A 575 -12.73 -1.08 23.22
N LEU A 576 -11.74 -1.79 23.76
CA LEU A 576 -11.77 -2.30 25.13
C LEU A 576 -11.70 -1.18 26.16
N GLY A 577 -11.02 -0.08 25.84
CA GLY A 577 -10.92 1.14 26.66
C GLY A 577 -12.26 1.80 26.95
N ASN A 578 -13.25 1.60 26.09
CA ASN A 578 -14.63 2.05 26.30
C ASN A 578 -15.35 1.26 27.41
N LEU A 579 -14.97 0.01 27.64
CA LEU A 579 -15.53 -0.86 28.70
C LEU A 579 -14.64 -0.84 29.97
N PHE A 580 -13.33 -0.85 29.78
CA PHE A 580 -12.32 -0.95 30.82
C PHE A 580 -11.29 0.18 30.64
N PRO A 581 -11.40 1.28 31.41
CA PRO A 581 -10.58 2.49 31.21
C PRO A 581 -9.07 2.25 31.20
N LYS A 582 -8.57 1.21 31.87
CA LYS A 582 -7.15 0.85 31.92
C LYS A 582 -6.56 0.52 30.54
N PHE A 583 -7.36 0.03 29.59
CA PHE A 583 -6.91 -0.22 28.21
C PHE A 583 -6.67 1.06 27.39
N ARG A 584 -7.13 2.23 27.88
CA ARG A 584 -6.80 3.52 27.26
C ARG A 584 -5.41 4.01 27.61
N ASP A 585 -4.79 3.47 28.65
CA ASP A 585 -3.45 3.87 29.09
C ASP A 585 -2.39 3.27 28.15
N PRO A 586 -1.68 4.08 27.35
CA PRO A 586 -0.66 3.59 26.43
C PRO A 586 0.57 3.02 27.15
N SER A 587 0.76 3.34 28.44
CA SER A 587 1.90 2.86 29.23
C SER A 587 1.69 1.44 29.79
N TRP A 588 0.46 0.91 29.75
CA TRP A 588 0.16 -0.38 30.35
C TRP A 588 0.62 -1.56 29.48
N HIS A 589 1.78 -2.11 29.84
CA HIS A 589 2.44 -3.19 29.09
C HIS A 589 1.57 -4.44 28.91
N VAL A 590 0.92 -4.92 29.97
CA VAL A 590 0.12 -6.16 29.92
C VAL A 590 -1.08 -6.00 28.99
N GLY A 591 -1.75 -4.85 29.00
CA GLY A 591 -2.85 -4.56 28.09
C GLY A 591 -2.41 -4.51 26.63
N ALA A 592 -1.27 -3.86 26.36
CA ALA A 592 -0.68 -3.81 25.02
C ALA A 592 -0.28 -5.20 24.51
N TRP A 593 0.32 -6.04 25.35
CA TRP A 593 0.73 -7.40 24.97
C TRP A 593 -0.47 -8.32 24.74
N ALA A 594 -1.48 -8.25 25.62
CA ALA A 594 -2.69 -9.05 25.49
C ALA A 594 -3.47 -8.70 24.20
N THR A 595 -3.67 -7.40 23.93
CA THR A 595 -4.34 -6.95 22.71
C THR A 595 -3.55 -7.31 21.45
N THR A 596 -2.22 -7.23 21.49
CA THR A 596 -1.37 -7.70 20.38
C THR A 596 -1.53 -9.20 20.16
N GLY A 597 -1.52 -9.99 21.24
CA GLY A 597 -1.69 -11.44 21.17
C GLY A 597 -3.02 -11.84 20.52
N VAL A 598 -4.11 -11.15 20.89
CA VAL A 598 -5.43 -11.36 20.26
C VAL A 598 -5.40 -11.01 18.78
N VAL A 599 -4.85 -9.86 18.41
CA VAL A 599 -4.75 -9.41 17.00
C VAL A 599 -3.95 -10.40 16.17
N VAL A 600 -2.75 -10.75 16.63
CA VAL A 600 -1.82 -11.63 15.91
C VAL A 600 -2.37 -13.05 15.80
N THR A 601 -3.05 -13.54 16.83
CA THR A 601 -3.75 -14.83 16.76
C THR A 601 -4.93 -14.78 15.79
N ALA A 602 -5.68 -13.67 15.76
CA ALA A 602 -6.84 -13.52 14.88
C ALA A 602 -6.44 -13.52 13.40
N TRP A 603 -5.55 -12.63 12.95
CA TRP A 603 -5.13 -12.65 11.54
C TRP A 603 -4.19 -13.83 11.23
N GLY A 604 -3.39 -14.29 12.20
CA GLY A 604 -2.50 -15.44 12.05
C GLY A 604 -3.26 -16.76 11.88
N SER A 605 -4.39 -16.95 12.58
CA SER A 605 -5.24 -18.12 12.38
C SER A 605 -5.91 -18.12 11.00
N LEU A 606 -6.35 -16.96 10.52
CA LEU A 606 -6.85 -16.80 9.16
C LEU A 606 -5.75 -17.11 8.14
N LEU A 607 -4.53 -16.58 8.33
CA LEU A 607 -3.40 -16.86 7.46
C LEU A 607 -3.05 -18.36 7.44
N LEU A 608 -3.01 -19.01 8.61
CA LEU A 608 -2.72 -20.43 8.71
C LEU A 608 -3.75 -21.25 7.95
N MET A 609 -5.05 -21.00 8.17
CA MET A 609 -6.14 -21.60 7.38
C MET A 609 -5.93 -21.39 5.89
N GLY A 610 -5.45 -20.20 5.50
CA GLY A 610 -5.17 -19.87 4.12
C GLY A 610 -4.06 -20.67 3.47
N VAL A 611 -3.01 -20.99 4.23
CA VAL A 611 -1.82 -21.72 3.73
C VAL A 611 -2.00 -23.23 3.83
N THR A 612 -2.73 -23.73 4.83
CA THR A 612 -2.92 -25.17 5.06
C THR A 612 -4.10 -25.78 4.32
N ASP A 613 -5.00 -24.98 3.75
CA ASP A 613 -6.13 -25.42 2.94
C ASP A 613 -5.91 -24.96 1.48
N PRO A 614 -5.12 -25.68 0.66
CA PRO A 614 -4.66 -25.19 -0.65
C PRO A 614 -5.79 -25.01 -1.67
N ARG A 615 -6.94 -25.64 -1.44
CA ARG A 615 -8.09 -25.65 -2.37
C ARG A 615 -9.37 -25.10 -1.73
N GLY A 616 -9.26 -24.54 -0.52
CA GLY A 616 -10.33 -23.92 0.26
C GLY A 616 -9.90 -22.76 1.19
N GLY A 617 -8.63 -22.36 1.20
CA GLY A 617 -8.14 -21.29 2.06
C GLY A 617 -8.53 -19.87 1.60
N ILE A 618 -7.82 -18.89 2.16
CA ILE A 618 -7.86 -17.43 1.88
C ILE A 618 -7.72 -17.05 0.40
N GLN A 619 -7.29 -17.93 -0.51
CA GLN A 619 -7.41 -17.66 -1.95
C GLN A 619 -8.85 -17.27 -2.33
N THR A 620 -9.81 -17.83 -1.61
CA THR A 620 -11.23 -17.50 -1.72
C THR A 620 -11.65 -16.22 -0.96
N LEU A 621 -10.82 -15.70 -0.04
CA LEU A 621 -10.98 -14.39 0.59
C LEU A 621 -10.36 -13.25 -0.23
N TYR A 622 -9.57 -13.53 -1.28
CA TYR A 622 -8.98 -12.48 -2.12
C TYR A 622 -10.05 -11.55 -2.76
N PRO A 623 -11.19 -12.07 -3.26
CA PRO A 623 -12.31 -11.21 -3.66
C PRO A 623 -12.94 -10.42 -2.51
N LEU A 624 -12.92 -10.96 -1.29
CA LEU A 624 -13.43 -10.28 -0.09
C LEU A 624 -12.47 -9.20 0.40
N PHE A 625 -11.16 -9.35 0.15
CA PHE A 625 -10.14 -8.37 0.51
C PHE A 625 -10.42 -7.01 -0.12
N GLY A 626 -10.62 -6.96 -1.44
CA GLY A 626 -10.87 -5.70 -2.14
C GLY A 626 -12.12 -5.01 -1.62
N ILE A 627 -13.21 -5.77 -1.45
CA ILE A 627 -14.49 -5.26 -0.91
C ILE A 627 -14.31 -4.77 0.52
N ALA A 628 -13.67 -5.55 1.40
CA ALA A 628 -13.44 -5.17 2.79
C ALA A 628 -12.57 -3.91 2.90
N ASN A 629 -11.53 -3.80 2.08
CA ASN A 629 -10.66 -2.62 2.05
C ASN A 629 -11.43 -1.36 1.61
N GLN A 630 -12.27 -1.46 0.58
CA GLN A 630 -13.09 -0.33 0.13
C GLN A 630 -14.22 0.00 1.11
N LEU A 631 -14.80 -0.99 1.79
CA LEU A 631 -15.76 -0.73 2.87
C LEU A 631 -15.13 0.04 4.03
N ILE A 632 -13.86 -0.25 4.39
CA ILE A 632 -13.12 0.56 5.36
C ILE A 632 -12.89 1.98 4.82
N ALA A 633 -12.56 2.14 3.53
CA ALA A 633 -12.39 3.44 2.87
C ALA A 633 -13.69 4.26 2.94
N ALA A 634 -14.83 3.65 2.63
CA ALA A 634 -16.15 4.26 2.75
C ALA A 634 -16.43 4.74 4.18
N VAL A 635 -16.13 3.92 5.20
CA VAL A 635 -16.28 4.33 6.61
C VAL A 635 -15.35 5.51 6.94
N ALA A 636 -14.11 5.51 6.45
CA ALA A 636 -13.17 6.60 6.66
C ALA A 636 -13.65 7.93 6.04
N LEU A 637 -14.04 7.90 4.76
CA LEU A 637 -14.60 9.06 4.06
C LEU A 637 -15.92 9.53 4.69
N LEU A 638 -16.75 8.62 5.19
CA LEU A 638 -17.98 8.94 5.89
C LEU A 638 -17.70 9.70 7.19
N VAL A 639 -16.81 9.17 8.03
CA VAL A 639 -16.42 9.81 9.31
C VAL A 639 -15.81 11.19 9.05
N VAL A 640 -14.93 11.31 8.06
CA VAL A 640 -14.35 12.59 7.64
C VAL A 640 -15.44 13.57 7.17
N THR A 641 -16.41 13.10 6.39
CA THR A 641 -17.52 13.94 5.90
C THR A 641 -18.37 14.46 7.07
N VAL A 642 -18.70 13.60 8.04
CA VAL A 642 -19.42 13.99 9.27
C VAL A 642 -18.64 15.07 10.02
N MET A 643 -17.33 14.90 10.21
CA MET A 643 -16.47 15.87 10.89
C MET A 643 -16.40 17.21 10.16
N VAL A 644 -16.25 17.21 8.83
CA VAL A 644 -16.21 18.45 8.03
C VAL A 644 -17.52 19.23 8.17
N VAL A 645 -18.66 18.54 8.18
CA VAL A 645 -19.97 19.18 8.41
C VAL A 645 -20.08 19.72 9.84
N ARG A 646 -19.70 18.94 10.85
CA ARG A 646 -19.73 19.35 12.27
C ARG A 646 -18.81 20.52 12.59
N LYS A 647 -17.69 20.68 11.89
CA LYS A 647 -16.83 21.88 12.03
C LYS A 647 -17.42 23.14 11.37
N GLY A 648 -18.63 23.09 10.83
CA GLY A 648 -19.26 24.20 10.12
C GLY A 648 -18.71 24.43 8.71
N TYR A 649 -17.97 23.46 8.15
CA TYR A 649 -17.41 23.55 6.80
C TYR A 649 -18.28 22.83 5.76
N ALA A 650 -19.60 22.82 5.97
CA ALA A 650 -20.57 22.16 5.07
C ALA A 650 -20.42 22.58 3.60
N LYS A 651 -20.03 23.83 3.32
CA LYS A 651 -19.73 24.32 1.96
C LYS A 651 -18.65 23.51 1.25
N TRP A 652 -17.70 22.93 1.99
CA TRP A 652 -16.57 22.15 1.47
C TRP A 652 -16.76 20.64 1.67
N ALA A 653 -17.91 20.20 2.20
CA ALA A 653 -18.18 18.78 2.44
C ALA A 653 -18.24 17.94 1.15
N TRP A 654 -18.44 18.57 -0.01
CA TRP A 654 -18.35 17.88 -1.31
C TRP A 654 -16.99 17.24 -1.57
N ILE A 655 -15.91 17.77 -0.98
CA ILE A 655 -14.54 17.27 -1.16
C ILE A 655 -14.41 15.80 -0.70
N PRO A 656 -14.79 15.44 0.54
CA PRO A 656 -14.85 14.03 0.94
C PRO A 656 -16.15 13.31 0.52
N ALA A 657 -17.26 14.02 0.27
CA ALA A 657 -18.54 13.36 -0.04
C ALA A 657 -18.62 12.81 -1.48
N ILE A 658 -18.03 13.46 -2.48
CA ILE A 658 -17.99 12.93 -3.85
C ILE A 658 -17.27 11.56 -3.91
N PRO A 659 -16.03 11.43 -3.40
CA PRO A 659 -15.37 10.13 -3.40
C PRO A 659 -16.10 9.11 -2.52
N LEU A 660 -16.74 9.53 -1.42
CA LEU A 660 -17.58 8.65 -0.60
C LEU A 660 -18.73 8.04 -1.41
N VAL A 661 -19.47 8.86 -2.16
CA VAL A 661 -20.60 8.40 -2.96
C VAL A 661 -20.12 7.46 -4.06
N PHE A 662 -19.02 7.79 -4.72
CA PHE A 662 -18.43 6.95 -5.76
C PHE A 662 -18.00 5.58 -5.21
N ASP A 663 -17.20 5.57 -4.14
CA ASP A 663 -16.70 4.36 -3.49
C ASP A 663 -17.83 3.49 -2.94
N THR A 664 -18.83 4.11 -2.31
CA THR A 664 -20.03 3.42 -1.84
C THR A 664 -20.78 2.77 -3.00
N ALA A 665 -20.98 3.49 -4.12
CA ALA A 665 -21.67 2.95 -5.28
C ALA A 665 -20.93 1.76 -5.89
N VAL A 666 -19.62 1.89 -6.11
CA VAL A 666 -18.75 0.81 -6.58
C VAL A 666 -18.86 -0.41 -5.66
N THR A 667 -18.66 -0.21 -4.36
CA THR A 667 -18.53 -1.30 -3.40
C THR A 667 -19.86 -1.98 -3.10
N PHE A 668 -20.96 -1.23 -3.07
CA PHE A 668 -22.30 -1.80 -2.89
C PHE A 668 -22.74 -2.56 -4.14
N VAL A 669 -22.45 -2.07 -5.35
CA VAL A 669 -22.74 -2.82 -6.58
C VAL A 669 -21.89 -4.08 -6.66
N ALA A 670 -20.60 -4.02 -6.27
CA ALA A 670 -19.72 -5.20 -6.25
C ALA A 670 -20.25 -6.25 -5.28
N SER A 671 -20.57 -5.83 -4.05
CA SER A 671 -21.16 -6.70 -3.04
C SER A 671 -22.50 -7.28 -3.50
N TRP A 672 -23.36 -6.47 -4.14
CA TRP A 672 -24.63 -6.92 -4.69
C TRP A 672 -24.44 -7.99 -5.76
N GLN A 673 -23.53 -7.78 -6.73
CA GLN A 673 -23.24 -8.76 -7.77
C GLN A 673 -22.65 -10.06 -7.18
N LYS A 674 -21.73 -9.94 -6.22
CA LYS A 674 -21.15 -11.11 -5.52
C LYS A 674 -22.18 -11.90 -4.69
N ILE A 675 -23.18 -11.23 -4.12
CA ILE A 675 -24.23 -11.88 -3.30
C ILE A 675 -25.33 -12.48 -4.18
N PHE A 676 -25.86 -11.72 -5.15
CA PHE A 676 -27.10 -12.06 -5.84
C PHE A 676 -26.95 -12.56 -7.28
N SER A 677 -25.76 -12.50 -7.89
CA SER A 677 -25.58 -12.97 -9.27
C SER A 677 -25.80 -14.48 -9.40
N SER A 678 -26.45 -14.88 -10.49
CA SER A 678 -26.59 -16.27 -10.93
C SER A 678 -25.42 -16.75 -11.78
N ASP A 679 -24.49 -15.87 -12.13
CA ASP A 679 -23.24 -16.24 -12.82
C ASP A 679 -22.30 -16.93 -11.81
N PRO A 680 -21.90 -18.19 -12.03
CA PRO A 680 -21.00 -18.91 -11.13
C PRO A 680 -19.58 -18.33 -11.05
N LEU A 681 -19.16 -17.50 -12.00
CA LEU A 681 -17.86 -16.80 -11.92
C LEU A 681 -17.91 -15.64 -10.92
N VAL A 682 -19.09 -15.09 -10.68
CA VAL A 682 -19.27 -13.89 -9.84
C VAL A 682 -19.96 -14.19 -8.51
N GLY A 683 -21.09 -14.91 -8.51
CA GLY A 683 -21.96 -15.05 -7.34
C GLY A 683 -21.53 -16.12 -6.34
N TYR A 684 -21.24 -15.73 -5.10
CA TYR A 684 -20.81 -16.65 -4.02
C TYR A 684 -21.88 -17.70 -3.69
N PHE A 685 -23.15 -17.31 -3.62
CA PHE A 685 -24.23 -18.26 -3.35
C PHE A 685 -24.54 -19.17 -4.53
N GLN A 686 -24.27 -18.73 -5.77
CA GLN A 686 -24.35 -19.61 -6.93
C GLN A 686 -23.21 -20.64 -6.90
N GLN A 687 -21.98 -20.20 -6.60
CA GLN A 687 -20.83 -21.10 -6.42
C GLN A 687 -21.10 -22.13 -5.33
N HIS A 688 -21.71 -21.71 -4.21
CA HIS A 688 -22.14 -22.61 -3.15
C HIS A 688 -23.14 -23.67 -3.63
N ARG A 689 -24.19 -23.27 -4.36
CA ARG A 689 -25.18 -24.21 -4.93
C ARG A 689 -24.54 -25.19 -5.90
N ASN A 690 -23.67 -24.73 -6.79
CA ASN A 690 -22.95 -25.58 -7.73
C ASN A 690 -22.01 -26.54 -7.00
N ALA A 691 -21.34 -26.06 -5.94
CA ALA A 691 -20.44 -26.88 -5.16
C ALA A 691 -21.16 -28.00 -4.43
N LEU A 692 -22.35 -27.71 -3.87
CA LEU A 692 -23.24 -28.71 -3.27
C LEU A 692 -23.71 -29.73 -4.31
N ALA A 693 -24.20 -29.29 -5.47
CA ALA A 693 -24.66 -30.20 -6.51
C ALA A 693 -23.56 -31.14 -7.01
N LYS A 694 -22.31 -30.66 -7.09
CA LYS A 694 -21.15 -31.50 -7.46
C LYS A 694 -20.76 -32.48 -6.35
N LEU A 695 -20.99 -32.16 -5.08
CA LEU A 695 -20.67 -33.06 -3.97
C LEU A 695 -21.40 -34.41 -4.09
N ASP A 696 -22.66 -34.39 -4.55
CA ASP A 696 -23.48 -35.60 -4.74
C ASP A 696 -23.01 -36.47 -5.91
N THR A 697 -22.15 -35.94 -6.78
CA THR A 697 -21.62 -36.66 -7.96
C THR A 697 -20.25 -37.31 -7.72
N LEU A 698 -19.58 -36.98 -6.60
CA LEU A 698 -18.23 -37.44 -6.30
C LEU A 698 -18.25 -38.72 -5.47
N THR A 699 -17.40 -39.67 -5.84
CA THR A 699 -17.23 -40.96 -5.14
C THR A 699 -15.86 -41.07 -4.44
N ASP A 700 -14.86 -40.31 -4.87
CA ASP A 700 -13.52 -40.29 -4.28
C ASP A 700 -13.50 -39.51 -2.94
N PRO A 701 -13.07 -40.14 -1.82
CA PRO A 701 -12.97 -39.48 -0.52
C PRO A 701 -12.13 -38.19 -0.52
N ALA A 702 -11.02 -38.14 -1.26
CA ALA A 702 -10.16 -36.96 -1.30
C ALA A 702 -10.85 -35.80 -2.03
N ALA A 703 -11.47 -36.08 -3.19
CA ALA A 703 -12.28 -35.09 -3.91
C ALA A 703 -13.49 -34.61 -3.09
N ILE A 704 -14.11 -35.48 -2.29
CA ILE A 704 -15.23 -35.12 -1.40
C ILE A 704 -14.78 -34.12 -0.33
N ASP A 705 -13.62 -34.35 0.32
CA ASP A 705 -13.11 -33.43 1.35
C ASP A 705 -12.77 -32.06 0.78
N VAL A 706 -12.15 -32.02 -0.40
CA VAL A 706 -11.90 -30.78 -1.15
C VAL A 706 -13.22 -30.06 -1.45
N GLN A 707 -14.21 -30.78 -1.95
CA GLN A 707 -15.49 -30.20 -2.32
C GLN A 707 -16.26 -29.68 -1.10
N ARG A 708 -16.17 -30.37 0.05
CA ARG A 708 -16.72 -29.89 1.34
C ARG A 708 -16.05 -28.61 1.81
N ALA A 709 -14.74 -28.47 1.61
CA ALA A 709 -14.04 -27.21 1.90
C ALA A 709 -14.63 -26.08 1.04
N ILE A 710 -14.71 -26.25 -0.28
CA ILE A 710 -15.29 -25.25 -1.19
C ILE A 710 -16.70 -24.81 -0.74
N VAL A 711 -17.57 -25.76 -0.40
CA VAL A 711 -18.92 -25.50 0.13
C VAL A 711 -18.90 -24.63 1.38
N ARG A 712 -18.03 -24.95 2.36
CA ARG A 712 -17.87 -24.16 3.59
C ARG A 712 -17.42 -22.74 3.27
N ASN A 713 -16.44 -22.58 2.40
CA ASN A 713 -15.80 -21.28 2.17
C ASN A 713 -16.69 -20.32 1.38
N THR A 714 -17.40 -20.80 0.37
CA THR A 714 -18.38 -19.99 -0.38
C THR A 714 -19.51 -19.52 0.52
N MET A 715 -19.93 -20.34 1.50
CA MET A 715 -20.92 -19.95 2.50
C MET A 715 -20.41 -18.88 3.44
N ILE A 716 -19.17 -19.01 3.93
CA ILE A 716 -18.52 -18.00 4.79
C ILE A 716 -18.41 -16.66 4.05
N GLN A 717 -17.95 -16.66 2.79
CA GLN A 717 -17.84 -15.43 1.99
C GLN A 717 -19.18 -14.78 1.72
N GLY A 718 -20.18 -15.55 1.28
CA GLY A 718 -21.53 -15.06 1.04
C GLY A 718 -22.10 -14.41 2.29
N THR A 719 -21.97 -15.09 3.43
CA THR A 719 -22.46 -14.62 4.73
C THR A 719 -21.73 -13.37 5.21
N LEU A 720 -20.39 -13.37 5.21
CA LEU A 720 -19.58 -12.22 5.64
C LEU A 720 -19.82 -11.00 4.75
N SER A 721 -19.98 -11.18 3.44
CA SER A 721 -20.29 -10.10 2.51
C SER A 721 -21.63 -9.43 2.85
N VAL A 722 -22.65 -10.23 3.18
CA VAL A 722 -23.96 -9.71 3.63
C VAL A 722 -23.80 -8.95 4.95
N VAL A 723 -23.10 -9.52 5.94
CA VAL A 723 -22.88 -8.88 7.25
C VAL A 723 -22.18 -7.54 7.09
N PHE A 724 -21.09 -7.50 6.33
CA PHE A 724 -20.31 -6.29 6.07
C PHE A 724 -21.13 -5.21 5.37
N LEU A 725 -21.87 -5.58 4.32
CA LEU A 725 -22.72 -4.64 3.58
C LEU A 725 -23.80 -4.05 4.49
N VAL A 726 -24.49 -4.87 5.28
CA VAL A 726 -25.56 -4.44 6.19
C VAL A 726 -25.01 -3.55 7.30
N MET A 727 -23.88 -3.92 7.92
CA MET A 727 -23.26 -3.13 8.99
C MET A 727 -22.80 -1.77 8.47
N VAL A 728 -22.17 -1.70 7.30
CA VAL A 728 -21.72 -0.42 6.73
C VAL A 728 -22.91 0.44 6.28
N ALA A 729 -23.94 -0.15 5.67
CA ALA A 729 -25.18 0.56 5.36
C ALA A 729 -25.83 1.15 6.61
N PHE A 730 -25.86 0.40 7.71
CA PHE A 730 -26.35 0.89 9.00
C PHE A 730 -25.53 2.07 9.52
N ILE A 731 -24.20 1.99 9.48
CA ILE A 731 -23.32 3.10 9.88
C ILE A 731 -23.57 4.34 9.01
N MET A 732 -23.75 4.17 7.70
CA MET A 732 -24.09 5.25 6.77
C MET A 732 -25.41 5.93 7.13
N VAL A 733 -26.44 5.16 7.50
CA VAL A 733 -27.71 5.71 7.97
C VAL A 733 -27.52 6.51 9.26
N CYS A 734 -26.78 5.98 10.25
CA CYS A 734 -26.48 6.72 11.47
C CYS A 734 -25.74 8.03 11.20
N ALA A 735 -24.73 7.99 10.32
CA ALA A 735 -23.96 9.17 9.94
C ALA A 735 -24.81 10.20 9.19
N LEU A 736 -25.69 9.76 8.28
CA LEU A 736 -26.62 10.64 7.56
C LEU A 736 -27.57 11.35 8.54
N ILE A 737 -28.14 10.60 9.50
CA ILE A 737 -28.98 11.18 10.56
C ILE A 737 -28.20 12.26 11.33
N ARG A 738 -26.94 11.98 11.69
CA ARG A 738 -26.09 12.95 12.39
C ARG A 738 -25.81 14.18 11.54
N ILE A 739 -25.48 14.03 10.26
CA ILE A 739 -25.24 15.14 9.31
C ILE A 739 -26.48 16.03 9.20
N VAL A 740 -27.66 15.43 8.97
CA VAL A 740 -28.92 16.17 8.85
C VAL A 740 -29.26 16.90 10.15
N HIS A 741 -29.06 16.24 11.29
CA HIS A 741 -29.26 16.85 12.59
C HIS A 741 -28.35 18.07 12.80
N THR A 742 -27.04 17.92 12.57
CA THR A 742 -26.06 19.01 12.68
C THR A 742 -26.38 20.20 11.78
N ILE A 743 -26.78 19.95 10.52
CA ILE A 743 -27.16 21.03 9.60
C ILE A 743 -28.40 21.78 10.09
N ARG A 744 -29.37 21.07 10.67
CA ARG A 744 -30.61 21.68 11.21
C ARG A 744 -30.40 22.44 12.51
N THR A 745 -29.55 21.92 13.40
CA THR A 745 -29.33 22.52 14.73
C THR A 745 -28.21 23.55 14.75
N GLY A 746 -27.32 23.55 13.77
CA GLY A 746 -26.10 24.36 13.78
C GLY A 746 -25.10 23.92 14.87
N ASP A 747 -25.24 22.72 15.42
CA ASP A 747 -24.35 22.16 16.45
C ASP A 747 -22.93 21.97 15.91
N THR A 748 -22.02 22.86 16.30
CA THR A 748 -20.60 22.83 15.91
C THR A 748 -19.67 22.26 16.98
N THR A 749 -20.22 21.49 17.93
CA THR A 749 -19.41 20.79 18.92
C THR A 749 -18.39 19.87 18.24
N THR A 750 -17.15 19.92 18.72
CA THR A 750 -16.01 19.16 18.21
C THR A 750 -15.45 18.25 19.29
N SER A 751 -14.93 17.09 18.91
CA SER A 751 -14.20 16.19 19.82
C SER A 751 -12.68 16.40 19.78
N GLU A 752 -12.20 17.44 19.09
CA GLU A 752 -10.79 17.80 19.01
C GLU A 752 -10.23 18.20 20.39
N ASP A 753 -8.96 17.87 20.60
CA ASP A 753 -8.27 18.20 21.83
C ASP A 753 -8.14 19.73 21.99
N PRO A 754 -8.20 20.25 23.22
CA PRO A 754 -7.97 21.66 23.48
C PRO A 754 -6.62 22.14 22.94
N TYR A 755 -6.56 23.44 22.62
CA TYR A 755 -5.31 24.09 22.24
C TYR A 755 -4.28 23.98 23.36
N GLN A 756 -3.08 23.53 23.01
CA GLN A 756 -1.93 23.54 23.90
C GLN A 756 -0.79 24.20 23.15
N GLU A 757 -0.16 25.19 23.76
CA GLU A 757 0.93 25.93 23.14
C GLU A 757 2.14 25.02 22.92
N SER A 758 2.65 25.02 21.69
CA SER A 758 3.84 24.28 21.31
C SER A 758 5.11 24.97 21.81
N ASN A 759 6.10 24.16 22.16
CA ASN A 759 7.47 24.58 22.46
C ASN A 759 8.48 23.93 21.50
N PHE A 760 8.01 23.49 20.34
CA PHE A 760 8.79 22.75 19.37
C PHE A 760 8.84 23.45 18.02
N TYR A 761 9.97 23.40 17.31
CA TYR A 761 10.06 23.81 15.91
C TYR A 761 10.48 22.64 15.03
N ALA A 762 9.75 22.44 13.94
CA ALA A 762 10.18 21.56 12.87
C ALA A 762 9.87 22.19 11.50
N PRO A 763 10.72 22.00 10.48
CA PRO A 763 10.42 22.46 9.13
C PRO A 763 9.16 21.82 8.54
N GLU A 764 8.38 22.58 7.79
CA GLU A 764 7.14 22.11 7.13
C GLU A 764 7.43 21.22 5.91
N THR A 765 8.51 21.49 5.16
CA THR A 765 8.76 20.89 3.84
C THR A 765 9.95 19.93 3.84
N MET A 766 9.93 18.93 2.93
CA MET A 766 11.05 17.98 2.72
C MET A 766 12.38 18.74 2.55
N LEU A 767 12.41 19.65 1.57
CA LEU A 767 13.54 20.53 1.31
C LEU A 767 13.39 21.79 2.15
N THR A 768 14.37 22.05 3.02
CA THR A 768 14.34 23.19 3.93
C THR A 768 14.72 24.48 3.22
N THR A 769 13.88 25.51 3.38
CA THR A 769 14.17 26.87 2.91
C THR A 769 15.28 27.51 3.74
N ARG A 770 15.86 28.62 3.24
CA ARG A 770 16.89 29.36 4.00
C ARG A 770 16.37 29.84 5.36
N LEU A 771 15.12 30.33 5.41
CA LEU A 771 14.47 30.74 6.66
C LEU A 771 14.28 29.56 7.63
N GLN A 772 13.79 28.42 7.14
CA GLN A 772 13.66 27.21 7.97
C GLN A 772 15.00 26.76 8.55
N LYS A 773 16.08 26.81 7.77
CA LYS A 773 17.43 26.47 8.25
C LYS A 773 17.92 27.42 9.35
N LYS A 774 17.61 28.72 9.26
CA LYS A 774 17.91 29.68 10.33
C LYS A 774 17.13 29.35 11.60
N LEU A 775 15.83 29.07 11.47
CA LEU A 775 14.95 28.74 12.60
C LEU A 775 15.32 27.43 13.30
N VAL A 776 15.77 26.40 12.55
CA VAL A 776 16.31 25.18 13.17
C VAL A 776 17.49 25.51 14.06
N LYS A 777 18.45 26.32 13.58
CA LYS A 777 19.62 26.73 14.38
C LYS A 777 19.24 27.57 15.60
N GLU A 778 18.25 28.44 15.46
CA GLU A 778 17.72 29.20 16.60
C GLU A 778 17.08 28.25 17.63
N TYR A 779 16.22 27.34 17.17
CA TYR A 779 15.56 26.37 18.02
C TYR A 779 16.53 25.43 18.76
N GLU A 780 17.64 25.04 18.12
CA GLU A 780 18.71 24.25 18.78
C GLU A 780 19.37 24.97 19.97
N GLN A 781 19.22 26.30 20.06
CA GLN A 781 19.76 27.13 21.13
C GLN A 781 18.71 27.53 22.18
N VAL A 782 17.48 27.86 21.76
CA VAL A 782 16.42 28.40 22.63
C VAL A 782 15.28 27.43 22.91
N GLY A 783 15.23 26.31 22.18
CA GLY A 783 14.20 25.29 22.27
C GLY A 783 14.42 24.33 23.43
N ASP A 784 13.41 23.50 23.68
CA ASP A 784 13.43 22.47 24.71
C ASP A 784 14.48 21.37 24.40
N PRO A 785 15.49 21.15 25.26
CA PRO A 785 16.50 20.11 25.07
C PRO A 785 15.91 18.71 24.87
N ASP A 786 14.78 18.42 25.53
CA ASP A 786 14.10 17.12 25.48
C ASP A 786 13.37 16.88 24.15
N LEU A 787 13.12 17.95 23.40
CA LEU A 787 12.48 17.91 22.08
C LEU A 787 13.46 18.16 20.93
N ILE A 788 14.70 18.57 21.22
CA ILE A 788 15.76 18.73 20.21
C ILE A 788 16.20 17.33 19.72
N PRO A 789 16.03 17.03 18.41
CA PRO A 789 16.46 15.76 17.84
C PRO A 789 17.94 15.51 18.10
N GLY A 790 18.22 14.59 19.02
CA GLY A 790 19.55 14.14 19.38
C GLY A 790 20.21 14.76 20.62
N ARG A 791 19.52 15.64 21.34
CA ARG A 791 19.87 16.02 22.73
C ARG A 791 18.93 15.45 23.78
N SER A 792 17.77 14.94 23.35
CA SER A 792 16.66 14.50 24.21
C SER A 792 16.96 13.41 25.25
N HIS A 793 18.13 12.75 25.19
CA HIS A 793 18.50 11.67 26.12
C HIS A 793 19.92 11.77 26.67
N ALA A 794 20.64 12.86 26.43
CA ALA A 794 21.97 13.05 27.01
C ALA A 794 21.93 13.28 28.54
N HIS A 795 20.79 13.71 29.08
CA HIS A 795 20.66 14.15 30.48
C HIS A 795 19.98 13.13 31.43
N ALA A 796 19.70 11.90 30.98
CA ALA A 796 19.09 10.89 31.84
C ALA A 796 20.10 10.11 32.72
N ASN A 797 21.39 10.48 32.70
CA ASN A 797 22.47 9.79 33.41
C ASN A 797 23.30 10.70 34.35
N ASP A 798 22.79 11.87 34.72
CA ASP A 798 23.36 12.69 35.81
C ASP A 798 22.45 12.74 37.04
#